data_AF-A0A8B9ANP5-F1
#
_entry.id   AF-A0A8B9ANP5-F1
#
_cell.length_a   1.000
_cell.length_b   1.000
_cell.length_c   1.000
_cell.angle_alpha   90.00
_cell.angle_beta   90.00
_cell.angle_gamma   90.00
#
_symmetry.space_group_name_H-M   'P 1'
#
loop_
_entity.id
_entity.type
_entity.pdbx_description
1 polymer ?
#
loop_
_entity_poly.entity_id
_entity_poly.type
_entity_poly.pdbx_seq_one_letter_code
_entity_poly.pdbx_strand_id
1 'polypeptide(L)'
;MKLLVHVIEARNLQALGLNGLSDAYVKLQIGKQRAKTKVVKKNLNPVWNEEFSFLVGDPSEELTVYVLDEDKIFSDDFLGQVKVPLLKVLDTDDLSLGTQWYQLQPKNKKSKSKDYGDIRLTVTLSQKNTDEIPIVTHSFFVDHSSNSDKSFELTRGPTPLCSNRILERYAVPVIDKTEPVKGDKLNAPTFVDRLFHIFAGKNAEAALPSSRNLDCPEDLQEAFASPETSERQTNDTCSNITFDELLKTIESKDQGSEMPGNLRGGVLLDQSYVVAPRDLNSLLLSPSSNFLQSLAELQGTTSLQTEPWRLENGGESLKRVITYTKAATKLVKAVKATEEQTYLKADGKNYAVLTNVSTPDVPFGNCFRTEVLFCIMPGPDLPSEDQSSRLLISWRMNFLQSTIMKGMIENGAKQGLKDSFAQFADLLSQNIKPLDQEDTGHNKDQILASLQNEQESDWKLAFRFFGNFTVISSVFVAFYVLVHILLASPSIVQGLEFRGLDLPDSIGEVVVCGVLVLQGQRVLDMIGRFLQARKRRGSDHGVKAQGDGWLLTIALIEGSNLAAVDSTGYSDPYVVFTCNGKTKTSSIKFQTLEPQWNEIFEFDAMHDPPSMMDVDVYDFDGPFDEATSLGHAEVNFVKSNLSELADFWIPLQGKLAQACQSKLHLRIFLNNTRGTDIVTEYLTKMEKEVGKKKLFGLPPEEFLINDFTCHLKRKMPMQGRLFLSPRIIGFYANLFGHKTKFFFLWEDIEDIQVIPPTLASMASPSLLIILRRGKGMDAKHGAKTVDQDGRLRFHFQSFVSFNVANRTIMALWKARSLSPEQIVQMVEEESEATLHSEESGSFLGIEDANMSEVFSSTISIDMNSLMEVFEGTSLERRVMEKVGCVNYSISAWEPVKPDIYQRQVHYKFDKSLSRYGGEVTSTQQKCPLADKNGWIIEEVMTLQGVLLGDYFNLHLRYQMEDLAPKLKACNVQVSLGIAWLKSTKHQKRITKNVMSNSSARLKEMFSQVEKEFIGGK
;
A
#
# COMPACT_ATOMS: atom_id res chain seq x y z
N MET A 1 28.29 16.11 -24.21
CA MET A 1 29.19 15.46 -25.21
C MET A 1 28.97 13.94 -25.23
N LYS A 2 29.73 13.16 -26.01
CA LYS A 2 29.77 11.68 -25.91
C LYS A 2 31.11 11.25 -25.31
N LEU A 3 31.07 10.65 -24.12
CA LEU A 3 32.24 10.04 -23.48
C LEU A 3 32.49 8.65 -24.06
N LEU A 4 33.76 8.32 -24.27
CA LEU A 4 34.26 6.99 -24.63
C LEU A 4 35.19 6.52 -23.51
N VAL A 5 34.97 5.30 -23.03
CA VAL A 5 35.76 4.68 -21.96
C VAL A 5 36.17 3.29 -22.41
N HIS A 6 37.47 3.08 -22.64
CA HIS A 6 38.04 1.76 -22.89
C HIS A 6 38.57 1.19 -21.58
N VAL A 7 37.97 0.10 -21.11
CA VAL A 7 38.44 -0.67 -19.96
C VAL A 7 39.38 -1.77 -20.46
N ILE A 8 40.70 -1.58 -20.31
CA ILE A 8 41.68 -2.45 -20.97
C ILE A 8 42.04 -3.62 -20.06
N GLU A 9 42.70 -3.35 -18.94
CA GLU A 9 43.21 -4.37 -18.01
C GLU A 9 43.36 -3.80 -16.60
N ALA A 10 43.47 -4.67 -15.59
CA ALA A 10 43.94 -4.32 -14.26
C ALA A 10 45.12 -5.20 -13.85
N ARG A 11 45.85 -4.80 -12.81
CA ARG A 11 47.00 -5.54 -12.27
C ARG A 11 47.08 -5.45 -10.76
N ASN A 12 47.76 -6.42 -10.15
CA ASN A 12 47.97 -6.51 -8.71
C ASN A 12 46.66 -6.45 -7.88
N LEU A 13 45.55 -6.93 -8.44
CA LEU A 13 44.28 -7.01 -7.71
C LEU A 13 44.43 -7.94 -6.50
N GLN A 14 43.71 -7.64 -5.42
CA GLN A 14 43.75 -8.47 -4.23
C GLN A 14 43.07 -9.82 -4.49
N ALA A 15 43.73 -10.92 -4.12
CA ALA A 15 43.04 -12.20 -4.02
C ALA A 15 42.01 -12.18 -2.88
N LEU A 16 40.77 -12.57 -3.18
CA LEU A 16 39.69 -12.80 -2.21
C LEU A 16 39.20 -14.25 -2.22
N GLY A 17 39.18 -14.92 -3.39
CA GLY A 17 38.79 -16.32 -3.50
C GLY A 17 39.71 -17.30 -2.75
N LEU A 18 39.12 -18.38 -2.21
CA LEU A 18 39.80 -19.47 -1.46
C LEU A 18 40.96 -20.16 -2.22
N ASN A 19 41.05 -19.96 -3.53
CA ASN A 19 42.11 -20.45 -4.42
C ASN A 19 43.23 -19.43 -4.67
N GLY A 20 43.26 -18.29 -3.96
CA GLY A 20 44.28 -17.25 -4.11
C GLY A 20 44.17 -16.42 -5.39
N LEU A 21 43.00 -16.41 -6.03
CA LEU A 21 42.72 -15.70 -7.30
C LEU A 21 41.30 -15.13 -7.24
N SER A 22 40.97 -14.20 -8.15
CA SER A 22 39.67 -13.51 -8.22
C SER A 22 39.06 -13.58 -9.62
N ASP A 23 37.73 -13.63 -9.70
CA ASP A 23 36.90 -13.60 -10.90
C ASP A 23 36.46 -12.15 -11.19
N ALA A 24 37.42 -11.29 -11.55
CA ALA A 24 37.22 -9.84 -11.55
C ALA A 24 36.43 -9.28 -12.76
N TYR A 25 35.62 -8.25 -12.50
CA TYR A 25 34.93 -7.43 -13.50
C TYR A 25 34.90 -5.94 -13.13
N VAL A 26 34.56 -5.08 -14.09
CA VAL A 26 34.52 -3.63 -13.93
C VAL A 26 33.12 -3.09 -14.18
N LYS A 27 32.67 -2.18 -13.31
CA LYS A 27 31.37 -1.50 -13.35
C LYS A 27 31.59 0.00 -13.50
N LEU A 28 31.13 0.55 -14.61
CA LEU A 28 31.21 1.97 -14.93
C LEU A 28 29.92 2.68 -14.52
N GLN A 29 30.02 3.86 -13.93
CA GLN A 29 28.89 4.75 -13.67
C GLN A 29 29.27 6.20 -13.97
N ILE A 30 28.38 6.90 -14.67
CA ILE A 30 28.42 8.37 -14.81
C ILE A 30 26.99 8.91 -14.73
N GLY A 31 26.78 9.84 -13.79
CA GLY A 31 25.43 10.29 -13.40
C GLY A 31 24.50 9.11 -13.10
N LYS A 32 23.43 9.01 -13.91
CA LYS A 32 22.43 7.93 -13.87
C LYS A 32 22.75 6.74 -14.80
N GLN A 33 23.71 6.87 -15.71
CA GLN A 33 24.10 5.80 -16.64
C GLN A 33 25.05 4.80 -15.97
N ARG A 34 24.89 3.51 -16.29
CA ARG A 34 25.69 2.40 -15.74
C ARG A 34 26.00 1.37 -16.83
N ALA A 35 27.20 0.79 -16.80
CA ALA A 35 27.60 -0.33 -17.65
C ALA A 35 28.52 -1.30 -16.88
N LYS A 36 28.74 -2.51 -17.40
CA LYS A 36 29.74 -3.45 -16.87
C LYS A 36 30.46 -4.23 -17.98
N THR A 37 31.69 -4.63 -17.72
CA THR A 37 32.45 -5.59 -18.53
C THR A 37 31.91 -7.02 -18.33
N LYS A 38 32.46 -7.94 -19.13
CA LYS A 38 32.48 -9.37 -18.81
C LYS A 38 33.39 -9.63 -17.61
N VAL A 39 33.31 -10.85 -17.11
CA VAL A 39 34.05 -11.32 -15.94
C VAL A 39 35.23 -12.18 -16.37
N VAL A 40 36.43 -11.83 -15.90
CA VAL A 40 37.67 -12.55 -16.20
C VAL A 40 38.02 -13.44 -15.01
N LYS A 41 37.82 -14.74 -15.18
CA LYS A 41 37.87 -15.71 -14.08
C LYS A 41 39.29 -16.06 -13.66
N LYS A 42 39.51 -16.15 -12.34
CA LYS A 42 40.72 -16.60 -11.65
C LYS A 42 42.00 -15.89 -12.11
N ASN A 43 41.98 -14.57 -12.17
CA ASN A 43 43.12 -13.77 -12.61
C ASN A 43 43.22 -12.43 -11.85
N LEU A 44 44.34 -12.21 -11.16
CA LEU A 44 44.65 -10.94 -10.45
C LEU A 44 45.20 -9.84 -11.37
N ASN A 45 45.45 -10.17 -12.64
CA ASN A 45 45.82 -9.24 -13.71
C ASN A 45 44.87 -9.41 -14.91
N PRO A 46 43.56 -9.14 -14.74
CA PRO A 46 42.54 -9.39 -15.75
C PRO A 46 42.67 -8.43 -16.94
N VAL A 47 42.36 -8.93 -18.14
CA VAL A 47 42.29 -8.14 -19.39
C VAL A 47 40.88 -8.28 -19.94
N TRP A 48 40.19 -7.15 -20.08
CA TRP A 48 38.82 -7.07 -20.61
C TRP A 48 38.84 -6.56 -22.06
N ASN A 49 39.55 -5.45 -22.31
CA ASN A 49 39.63 -4.76 -23.60
C ASN A 49 38.22 -4.47 -24.19
N GLU A 50 37.35 -3.87 -23.35
CA GLU A 50 35.96 -3.53 -23.69
C GLU A 50 35.74 -2.02 -23.71
N GLU A 51 35.07 -1.53 -24.76
CA GLU A 51 34.75 -0.11 -24.95
C GLU A 51 33.28 0.20 -24.63
N PHE A 52 33.07 1.29 -23.90
CA PHE A 52 31.76 1.78 -23.49
C PHE A 52 31.59 3.24 -23.89
N SER A 53 30.34 3.67 -24.10
CA SER A 53 30.06 5.06 -24.43
C SER A 53 28.83 5.62 -23.74
N PHE A 54 28.95 6.83 -23.23
CA PHE A 54 27.93 7.51 -22.42
C PHE A 54 27.59 8.88 -23.01
N LEU A 55 26.34 9.31 -22.87
CA LEU A 55 25.91 10.66 -23.21
C LEU A 55 26.08 11.56 -21.99
N VAL A 56 27.06 12.45 -22.05
CA VAL A 56 27.35 13.42 -20.99
C VAL A 56 26.45 14.62 -21.20
N GLY A 57 25.54 14.87 -20.26
CA GLY A 57 24.68 16.05 -20.26
C GLY A 57 25.39 17.27 -19.69
N ASP A 58 26.14 17.07 -18.60
CA ASP A 58 26.81 18.11 -17.82
C ASP A 58 28.33 17.81 -17.73
N PRO A 59 29.22 18.75 -18.08
CA PRO A 59 30.67 18.58 -17.94
C PRO A 59 31.16 18.44 -16.49
N SER A 60 30.35 18.75 -15.47
CA SER A 60 30.70 18.55 -14.05
C SER A 60 30.63 17.08 -13.62
N GLU A 61 30.00 16.20 -14.40
CA GLU A 61 29.84 14.78 -14.05
C GLU A 61 31.19 14.07 -13.84
N GLU A 62 31.21 13.12 -12.91
CA GLU A 62 32.37 12.28 -12.61
C GLU A 62 32.14 10.84 -13.07
N LEU A 63 33.06 10.31 -13.87
CA LEU A 63 33.13 8.89 -14.18
C LEU A 63 33.66 8.14 -12.95
N THR A 64 32.82 7.35 -12.31
CA THR A 64 33.23 6.41 -11.27
C THR A 64 33.34 5.00 -11.84
N VAL A 65 34.46 4.34 -11.57
CA VAL A 65 34.80 3.00 -12.05
C VAL A 65 35.04 2.11 -10.83
N TYR A 66 34.26 1.06 -10.67
CA TYR A 66 34.41 0.08 -9.59
C TYR A 66 34.96 -1.24 -10.16
N VAL A 67 35.91 -1.86 -9.46
CA VAL A 67 36.40 -3.22 -9.72
C VAL A 67 35.84 -4.14 -8.64
N LEU A 68 35.29 -5.27 -9.06
CA LEU A 68 34.46 -6.17 -8.26
C LEU A 68 34.80 -7.63 -8.59
N ASP A 69 34.70 -8.53 -7.61
CA ASP A 69 34.87 -9.97 -7.75
C ASP A 69 33.48 -10.62 -8.00
N GLU A 70 33.29 -11.45 -9.04
CA GLU A 70 31.99 -12.10 -9.33
C GLU A 70 31.76 -13.33 -8.44
N ASP A 71 31.23 -13.11 -7.25
CA ASP A 71 30.83 -14.19 -6.35
C ASP A 71 29.46 -14.77 -6.72
N LYS A 72 29.44 -16.03 -7.16
CA LYS A 72 28.23 -16.71 -7.64
C LYS A 72 27.19 -17.06 -6.55
N ILE A 73 27.48 -16.71 -5.30
CA ILE A 73 26.77 -17.15 -4.09
C ILE A 73 26.54 -15.99 -3.09
N PHE A 74 27.21 -14.85 -3.28
CA PHE A 74 27.16 -13.70 -2.35
C PHE A 74 27.18 -12.36 -3.13
N SER A 75 27.15 -11.23 -2.43
CA SER A 75 27.30 -9.91 -3.07
C SER A 75 28.74 -9.69 -3.56
N ASP A 76 28.91 -9.35 -4.84
CA ASP A 76 30.20 -9.10 -5.51
C ASP A 76 31.22 -8.34 -4.63
N ASP A 77 32.37 -8.95 -4.35
CA ASP A 77 33.30 -8.45 -3.33
C ASP A 77 34.17 -7.28 -3.87
N PHE A 78 34.45 -6.29 -3.02
CA PHE A 78 34.94 -4.99 -3.48
C PHE A 78 36.47 -4.92 -3.61
N LEU A 79 36.96 -5.00 -4.85
CA LEU A 79 38.40 -4.95 -5.18
C LEU A 79 38.96 -3.52 -5.29
N GLY A 80 38.15 -2.49 -5.57
CA GLY A 80 38.61 -1.09 -5.54
C GLY A 80 37.80 -0.15 -6.44
N GLN A 81 38.09 1.16 -6.38
CA GLN A 81 37.47 2.15 -7.29
C GLN A 81 38.45 3.22 -7.77
N VAL A 82 38.20 3.78 -8.96
CA VAL A 82 38.78 5.07 -9.40
C VAL A 82 37.65 6.04 -9.75
N LYS A 83 37.94 7.33 -9.55
CA LYS A 83 37.06 8.48 -9.81
C LYS A 83 37.77 9.46 -10.75
N VAL A 84 37.14 9.78 -11.87
CA VAL A 84 37.70 10.62 -12.95
C VAL A 84 36.71 11.74 -13.29
N PRO A 85 36.92 12.97 -12.76
CA PRO A 85 36.10 14.13 -13.10
C PRO A 85 36.26 14.50 -14.58
N LEU A 86 35.15 14.74 -15.29
CA LEU A 86 35.20 15.02 -16.73
C LEU A 86 35.83 16.37 -17.10
N LEU A 87 35.84 17.33 -16.16
CA LEU A 87 36.61 18.58 -16.31
C LEU A 87 38.07 18.31 -16.70
N LYS A 88 38.72 17.30 -16.11
CA LYS A 88 40.11 16.92 -16.47
C LYS A 88 40.28 16.38 -17.89
N VAL A 89 39.20 15.93 -18.53
CA VAL A 89 39.15 15.47 -19.93
C VAL A 89 38.82 16.63 -20.88
N LEU A 90 38.30 17.75 -20.35
CA LEU A 90 38.04 19.00 -21.06
C LEU A 90 39.22 19.96 -21.00
N ASP A 91 40.04 19.87 -19.95
CA ASP A 91 41.27 20.66 -19.73
C ASP A 91 42.45 20.21 -20.63
N THR A 92 42.29 19.16 -21.44
CA THR A 92 43.33 18.62 -22.35
C THR A 92 43.06 18.96 -23.82
N ASP A 93 44.09 19.42 -24.54
CA ASP A 93 44.00 19.91 -25.94
C ASP A 93 43.41 18.89 -26.95
N ASP A 94 43.51 17.59 -26.67
CA ASP A 94 43.02 16.49 -27.51
C ASP A 94 41.68 15.89 -27.03
N LEU A 95 41.08 16.47 -25.98
CA LEU A 95 39.93 15.94 -25.25
C LEU A 95 40.09 14.49 -24.75
N SER A 96 41.33 14.08 -24.43
CA SER A 96 41.64 12.75 -23.91
C SER A 96 42.56 12.79 -22.69
N LEU A 97 42.39 11.83 -21.79
CA LEU A 97 43.40 11.52 -20.76
C LEU A 97 44.43 10.49 -21.24
N GLY A 98 44.42 10.17 -22.54
CA GLY A 98 45.22 9.09 -23.13
C GLY A 98 44.90 7.73 -22.52
N THR A 99 45.81 6.78 -22.74
CA THR A 99 45.76 5.44 -22.11
C THR A 99 46.71 5.42 -20.92
N GLN A 100 46.18 5.46 -19.69
CA GLN A 100 47.00 5.53 -18.47
C GLN A 100 46.51 4.59 -17.35
N TRP A 101 47.42 4.31 -16.41
CA TRP A 101 47.15 3.54 -15.21
C TRP A 101 46.60 4.43 -14.10
N TYR A 102 45.57 3.95 -13.42
CA TYR A 102 44.94 4.60 -12.28
C TYR A 102 45.00 3.68 -11.06
N GLN A 103 45.55 4.17 -9.95
CA GLN A 103 45.63 3.41 -8.70
C GLN A 103 44.25 3.32 -8.03
N LEU A 104 43.81 2.11 -7.72
CA LEU A 104 42.51 1.85 -7.11
C LEU A 104 42.48 2.29 -5.63
N GLN A 105 41.34 2.82 -5.21
CA GLN A 105 41.13 3.45 -3.91
C GLN A 105 40.08 2.70 -3.06
N PRO A 106 40.20 2.75 -1.72
CA PRO A 106 39.18 2.19 -0.82
C PRO A 106 37.89 3.03 -0.81
N LYS A 107 36.77 2.37 -0.53
CA LYS A 107 35.43 2.98 -0.44
C LYS A 107 35.27 3.99 0.72
N ASN A 108 36.15 3.94 1.74
CA ASN A 108 36.11 4.80 2.92
C ASN A 108 37.53 5.21 3.37
N LYS A 109 37.74 6.51 3.70
CA LYS A 109 39.04 7.08 4.13
C LYS A 109 39.58 6.61 5.50
N LYS A 110 39.02 5.55 6.09
CA LYS A 110 39.38 5.06 7.45
C LYS A 110 40.21 3.78 7.48
N SER A 111 40.42 3.09 6.35
CA SER A 111 41.35 1.95 6.27
C SER A 111 42.79 2.43 6.09
N LYS A 112 43.72 1.92 6.91
CA LYS A 112 45.16 2.14 6.71
C LYS A 112 45.70 1.15 5.67
N SER A 113 46.39 1.69 4.65
CA SER A 113 47.35 0.99 3.78
C SER A 113 47.08 -0.50 3.51
N LYS A 114 46.13 -0.77 2.62
CA LYS A 114 46.09 -2.01 1.84
C LYS A 114 46.33 -1.63 0.38
N ASP A 115 47.11 -2.41 -0.36
CA ASP A 115 47.23 -2.23 -1.80
C ASP A 115 45.98 -2.83 -2.48
N TYR A 116 45.40 -2.06 -3.39
CA TYR A 116 44.20 -2.42 -4.15
C TYR A 116 44.52 -2.64 -5.66
N GLY A 117 45.78 -2.43 -6.08
CA GLY A 117 46.20 -2.57 -7.46
C GLY A 117 45.88 -1.36 -8.35
N ASP A 118 46.13 -1.51 -9.65
CA ASP A 118 45.90 -0.48 -10.67
C ASP A 118 44.95 -0.98 -11.77
N ILE A 119 44.22 -0.05 -12.40
CA ILE A 119 43.43 -0.29 -13.62
C ILE A 119 43.91 0.61 -14.77
N ARG A 120 44.09 0.07 -15.97
CA ARG A 120 44.43 0.83 -17.19
C ARG A 120 43.17 1.16 -17.98
N LEU A 121 42.92 2.46 -18.15
CA LEU A 121 41.76 2.99 -18.87
C LEU A 121 42.23 3.97 -19.96
N THR A 122 41.49 4.00 -21.06
CA THR A 122 41.48 5.15 -21.99
C THR A 122 40.18 5.92 -21.79
N VAL A 123 40.27 7.24 -21.61
CA VAL A 123 39.08 8.11 -21.40
C VAL A 123 39.17 9.28 -22.38
N THR A 124 38.20 9.39 -23.29
CA THR A 124 38.19 10.39 -24.35
C THR A 124 36.79 10.98 -24.52
N LEU A 125 36.70 12.29 -24.66
CA LEU A 125 35.45 13.01 -24.87
C LEU A 125 35.31 13.40 -26.35
N SER A 126 34.21 13.00 -26.98
CA SER A 126 33.91 13.34 -28.38
C SER A 126 32.77 14.34 -28.47
N GLN A 127 33.03 15.46 -29.15
CA GLN A 127 32.04 16.49 -29.46
C GLN A 127 31.70 16.40 -30.94
N LYS A 128 30.42 16.17 -31.26
CA LYS A 128 29.95 16.19 -32.66
C LYS A 128 29.91 17.64 -33.14
N ASN A 129 30.92 18.05 -33.90
CA ASN A 129 30.71 19.09 -34.89
C ASN A 129 29.78 18.55 -35.98
N THR A 130 28.90 19.41 -36.49
CA THR A 130 28.03 19.11 -37.62
C THR A 130 28.74 19.58 -38.88
N ASP A 131 29.30 18.65 -39.66
CA ASP A 131 29.13 18.57 -41.12
C ASP A 131 29.86 17.34 -41.70
N GLU A 132 29.53 17.03 -42.97
CA GLU A 132 30.06 15.98 -43.88
C GLU A 132 29.72 14.49 -43.61
N ILE A 133 29.46 13.76 -44.71
CA ILE A 133 29.08 12.34 -44.79
C ILE A 133 29.66 11.73 -46.09
N PRO A 134 30.37 10.59 -46.01
CA PRO A 134 30.09 9.42 -46.87
C PRO A 134 29.85 8.15 -46.00
N ILE A 135 28.85 7.28 -46.21
CA ILE A 135 28.61 6.33 -47.33
C ILE A 135 29.78 5.32 -47.42
N VAL A 136 29.60 4.02 -47.09
CA VAL A 136 28.97 2.90 -47.88
C VAL A 136 28.42 1.86 -46.87
N THR A 137 27.13 1.51 -46.76
CA THR A 137 26.29 0.52 -47.53
C THR A 137 26.89 -0.90 -47.64
N HIS A 138 26.15 -2.03 -47.67
CA HIS A 138 24.74 -2.35 -48.00
C HIS A 138 24.16 -3.41 -47.02
N SER A 139 22.86 -3.58 -46.71
CA SER A 139 21.53 -3.09 -47.19
C SER A 139 20.76 -3.96 -48.23
N PHE A 140 19.47 -4.23 -47.92
CA PHE A 140 18.34 -4.58 -48.83
C PHE A 140 18.25 -6.04 -49.37
N PHE A 141 17.06 -6.63 -49.66
CA PHE A 141 15.64 -6.24 -49.44
C PHE A 141 14.62 -7.42 -49.57
N VAL A 142 13.45 -7.28 -48.92
CA VAL A 142 12.07 -7.74 -49.33
C VAL A 142 11.68 -9.23 -49.25
N ASP A 143 10.35 -9.42 -49.04
CA ASP A 143 9.57 -10.63 -48.76
C ASP A 143 9.26 -11.62 -49.91
N HIS A 144 8.61 -12.72 -49.52
CA HIS A 144 7.58 -13.54 -50.22
C HIS A 144 7.88 -15.02 -50.58
N SER A 145 7.36 -15.89 -49.71
CA SER A 145 6.57 -17.11 -50.02
C SER A 145 7.15 -18.32 -50.79
N SER A 146 7.16 -19.45 -50.06
CA SER A 146 6.67 -20.78 -50.45
C SER A 146 7.61 -21.83 -51.08
N ASN A 147 7.40 -23.06 -50.57
CA ASN A 147 7.57 -24.39 -51.16
C ASN A 147 8.94 -25.04 -51.46
N SER A 148 9.10 -26.18 -50.78
CA SER A 148 9.41 -27.53 -51.32
C SER A 148 10.85 -27.94 -51.68
N ASP A 149 11.27 -28.98 -50.93
CA ASP A 149 11.80 -30.27 -51.42
C ASP A 149 13.28 -30.50 -51.81
N LYS A 150 13.76 -31.62 -51.23
CA LYS A 150 14.73 -32.60 -51.77
C LYS A 150 16.23 -32.24 -51.82
N SER A 151 17.19 -33.16 -51.70
CA SER A 151 17.39 -34.44 -50.94
C SER A 151 18.53 -35.23 -51.60
N PHE A 152 19.48 -35.82 -50.85
CA PHE A 152 20.34 -36.99 -51.16
C PHE A 152 21.36 -37.10 -50.01
N GLU A 153 21.58 -38.16 -49.20
CA GLU A 153 21.34 -39.64 -49.21
C GLU A 153 22.58 -40.51 -49.60
N LEU A 154 22.62 -41.75 -49.06
CA LEU A 154 23.64 -42.83 -49.13
C LEU A 154 24.82 -42.71 -48.12
N THR A 155 25.37 -43.79 -47.53
CA THR A 155 25.35 -45.23 -47.89
C THR A 155 25.22 -46.21 -46.68
N ARG A 156 24.89 -47.49 -46.97
CA ARG A 156 24.69 -48.70 -46.10
C ARG A 156 26.00 -49.26 -45.51
N GLY A 157 26.10 -50.25 -44.59
CA GLY A 157 25.23 -51.25 -43.92
C GLY A 157 26.13 -52.24 -43.10
N PRO A 158 25.78 -53.50 -42.72
CA PRO A 158 24.50 -54.24 -42.75
C PRO A 158 24.11 -55.00 -41.41
N THR A 159 23.13 -55.91 -41.50
CA THR A 159 22.37 -56.73 -40.48
C THR A 159 23.07 -58.06 -40.04
N PRO A 160 22.50 -59.02 -39.22
CA PRO A 160 21.08 -59.22 -38.76
C PRO A 160 20.77 -59.81 -37.34
N LEU A 161 19.52 -59.66 -36.85
CA LEU A 161 18.56 -60.76 -36.56
C LEU A 161 17.15 -60.30 -36.07
N CYS A 162 16.13 -61.11 -36.42
CA CYS A 162 14.66 -61.02 -36.28
C CYS A 162 14.05 -60.61 -34.90
N SER A 163 12.80 -60.12 -34.78
CA SER A 163 11.68 -59.72 -35.70
C SER A 163 10.62 -58.85 -34.90
N ASN A 164 9.31 -58.61 -35.19
CA ASN A 164 8.30 -59.21 -36.11
C ASN A 164 7.03 -58.32 -36.37
N ARG A 165 6.44 -58.50 -37.56
CA ARG A 165 5.05 -58.38 -38.12
C ARG A 165 3.89 -57.58 -37.41
N ILE A 166 3.09 -56.68 -38.05
CA ILE A 166 2.27 -56.61 -39.33
C ILE A 166 0.76 -56.95 -39.09
N LEU A 167 -0.32 -56.30 -39.63
CA LEU A 167 -0.69 -55.77 -40.99
C LEU A 167 -1.60 -54.48 -40.99
N GLU A 168 -2.60 -54.34 -41.90
CA GLU A 168 -3.45 -53.14 -42.22
C GLU A 168 -5.00 -53.41 -42.05
N ARG A 169 -6.02 -52.58 -42.42
CA ARG A 169 -6.56 -52.28 -43.82
C ARG A 169 -7.82 -51.36 -43.93
N TYR A 170 -7.86 -50.52 -45.00
CA TYR A 170 -8.91 -50.08 -46.00
C TYR A 170 -10.46 -49.83 -45.80
N ALA A 171 -10.92 -48.67 -46.36
CA ALA A 171 -12.10 -48.30 -47.24
C ALA A 171 -13.62 -48.44 -46.82
N VAL A 172 -14.62 -47.51 -46.99
CA VAL A 172 -15.05 -46.47 -48.01
C VAL A 172 -15.87 -47.07 -49.21
N PRO A 173 -17.02 -46.53 -49.79
CA PRO A 173 -17.64 -45.15 -49.89
C PRO A 173 -19.24 -45.01 -49.83
N VAL A 174 -19.84 -43.87 -50.29
CA VAL A 174 -21.15 -43.63 -51.06
C VAL A 174 -22.27 -42.63 -50.52
N ILE A 175 -22.48 -41.51 -51.25
CA ILE A 175 -23.70 -40.77 -51.82
C ILE A 175 -25.14 -41.06 -51.21
N ASP A 176 -26.16 -40.15 -51.03
CA ASP A 176 -26.68 -38.96 -51.79
C ASP A 176 -27.34 -37.78 -50.94
N LYS A 177 -28.35 -37.06 -51.49
CA LYS A 177 -28.80 -35.65 -51.27
C LYS A 177 -29.89 -35.32 -50.21
N THR A 178 -29.80 -34.07 -49.70
CA THR A 178 -30.88 -33.05 -49.40
C THR A 178 -31.94 -33.25 -48.28
N GLU A 179 -31.88 -32.35 -47.28
CA GLU A 179 -32.92 -31.63 -46.45
C GLU A 179 -34.35 -32.18 -46.15
N PRO A 180 -35.07 -31.72 -45.08
CA PRO A 180 -34.68 -30.87 -43.94
C PRO A 180 -35.25 -31.24 -42.52
N VAL A 181 -34.66 -30.62 -41.47
CA VAL A 181 -35.28 -30.17 -40.19
C VAL A 181 -35.68 -31.18 -39.05
N LYS A 182 -35.39 -30.72 -37.81
CA LYS A 182 -35.75 -31.18 -36.45
C LYS A 182 -34.99 -32.37 -35.81
N GLY A 183 -34.29 -32.04 -34.71
CA GLY A 183 -33.65 -32.95 -33.75
C GLY A 183 -32.85 -32.14 -32.72
N ASP A 184 -32.93 -32.50 -31.44
CA ASP A 184 -32.40 -31.68 -30.34
C ASP A 184 -30.88 -31.76 -30.15
N LYS A 185 -30.28 -30.68 -29.63
CA LYS A 185 -28.88 -30.69 -29.16
C LYS A 185 -28.82 -31.01 -27.66
N LEU A 186 -28.37 -32.21 -27.33
CA LEU A 186 -27.91 -32.53 -25.98
C LEU A 186 -26.53 -31.90 -25.75
N ASN A 187 -26.29 -31.34 -24.56
CA ASN A 187 -24.99 -30.79 -24.19
C ASN A 187 -23.99 -31.90 -23.84
N ALA A 188 -22.72 -31.71 -24.21
CA ALA A 188 -21.63 -32.59 -23.80
C ALA A 188 -21.26 -32.37 -22.31
N PRO A 189 -20.80 -33.42 -21.59
CA PRO A 189 -20.36 -33.30 -20.19
C PRO A 189 -19.15 -32.38 -20.04
N THR A 190 -18.99 -31.80 -18.86
CA THR A 190 -18.03 -30.73 -18.59
C THR A 190 -16.70 -31.25 -18.06
N PHE A 191 -15.70 -30.37 -18.00
CA PHE A 191 -14.33 -30.66 -17.57
C PHE A 191 -14.25 -31.34 -16.18
N VAL A 192 -15.21 -31.06 -15.28
CA VAL A 192 -15.31 -31.65 -13.94
C VAL A 192 -15.55 -33.17 -13.99
N ASP A 193 -16.34 -33.65 -14.95
CA ASP A 193 -16.64 -35.08 -15.11
C ASP A 193 -15.40 -35.89 -15.51
N ARG A 194 -14.43 -35.25 -16.18
CA ARG A 194 -13.12 -35.84 -16.50
C ARG A 194 -12.19 -35.87 -15.29
N LEU A 195 -12.25 -34.84 -14.44
CA LEU A 195 -11.48 -34.79 -13.18
C LEU A 195 -11.89 -35.91 -12.22
N PHE A 196 -13.19 -36.18 -12.08
CA PHE A 196 -13.69 -37.31 -11.27
C PHE A 196 -13.10 -38.65 -11.70
N HIS A 197 -12.92 -38.89 -13.00
CA HIS A 197 -12.38 -40.15 -13.51
C HIS A 197 -10.86 -40.33 -13.34
N ILE A 198 -10.11 -39.24 -13.10
CA ILE A 198 -8.64 -39.29 -12.97
C ILE A 198 -8.21 -39.67 -11.54
N PHE A 199 -8.97 -39.24 -10.52
CA PHE A 199 -8.62 -39.45 -9.11
C PHE A 199 -9.34 -40.65 -8.45
N ALA A 200 -10.18 -41.37 -9.20
CA ALA A 200 -10.95 -42.52 -8.73
C ALA A 200 -10.31 -43.87 -9.11
N GLY A 201 -9.15 -44.21 -8.51
CA GLY A 201 -8.53 -45.53 -8.63
C GLY A 201 -7.21 -45.64 -7.86
N LYS A 202 -6.80 -46.81 -7.35
CA LYS A 202 -7.47 -48.13 -7.32
C LYS A 202 -6.94 -48.89 -6.10
N ASN A 203 -7.77 -49.68 -5.41
CA ASN A 203 -7.30 -50.67 -4.44
C ASN A 203 -8.32 -51.82 -4.25
N ALA A 204 -7.80 -53.04 -4.16
CA ALA A 204 -8.51 -54.31 -3.88
C ALA A 204 -9.75 -54.66 -4.75
N GLU A 205 -9.53 -55.41 -5.84
CA GLU A 205 -10.54 -56.31 -6.41
C GLU A 205 -10.45 -57.69 -5.74
N ALA A 206 -11.58 -58.33 -5.41
CA ALA A 206 -11.62 -59.74 -5.05
C ALA A 206 -12.97 -60.41 -5.40
N ALA A 207 -12.91 -61.52 -6.14
CA ALA A 207 -13.93 -62.56 -6.31
C ALA A 207 -15.39 -62.16 -6.68
N LEU A 208 -15.64 -62.11 -7.98
CA LEU A 208 -16.91 -62.50 -8.63
C LEU A 208 -17.22 -64.01 -8.38
N PRO A 209 -18.48 -64.49 -8.41
CA PRO A 209 -19.18 -64.65 -9.69
C PRO A 209 -20.70 -64.36 -9.73
N SER A 210 -21.18 -64.27 -10.96
CA SER A 210 -22.53 -63.97 -11.42
C SER A 210 -23.59 -65.07 -11.22
N SER A 211 -24.85 -64.65 -11.15
CA SER A 211 -25.91 -65.19 -12.02
C SER A 211 -26.96 -64.11 -12.35
N ARG A 212 -27.80 -64.36 -13.36
CA ARG A 212 -28.98 -63.54 -13.71
C ARG A 212 -30.24 -64.42 -13.57
N ASN A 213 -31.36 -63.86 -13.12
CA ASN A 213 -32.63 -63.79 -13.88
C ASN A 213 -33.85 -63.42 -13.01
N LEU A 214 -34.68 -62.52 -13.55
CA LEU A 214 -36.15 -62.33 -13.46
C LEU A 214 -36.93 -62.57 -12.13
N ASP A 215 -37.62 -61.50 -11.72
CA ASP A 215 -39.07 -61.37 -11.38
C ASP A 215 -39.73 -62.08 -10.16
N CYS A 216 -40.14 -61.25 -9.17
CA CYS A 216 -41.47 -61.16 -8.47
C CYS A 216 -42.23 -62.39 -7.88
N PRO A 217 -43.26 -62.19 -7.00
CA PRO A 217 -43.52 -61.17 -5.97
C PRO A 217 -43.98 -61.79 -4.59
N GLU A 218 -44.51 -60.96 -3.64
CA GLU A 218 -45.39 -61.29 -2.46
C GLU A 218 -44.86 -62.32 -1.40
N ASP A 219 -44.69 -62.04 -0.10
CA ASP A 219 -45.68 -61.90 1.03
C ASP A 219 -46.52 -63.18 1.33
N LEU A 220 -46.76 -63.67 2.56
CA LEU A 220 -46.70 -63.19 3.99
C LEU A 220 -46.05 -64.29 4.90
N GLN A 221 -45.30 -64.02 5.99
CA GLN A 221 -45.63 -63.63 7.39
C GLN A 221 -46.35 -64.69 8.29
N GLU A 222 -45.65 -65.23 9.32
CA GLU A 222 -46.13 -65.91 10.57
C GLU A 222 -44.89 -66.21 11.48
N ALA A 223 -44.90 -66.40 12.82
CA ALA A 223 -45.90 -66.20 13.90
C ALA A 223 -45.23 -66.25 15.31
N PHE A 224 -45.99 -65.91 16.37
CA PHE A 224 -45.74 -66.08 17.83
C PHE A 224 -44.66 -65.21 18.53
N ALA A 225 -44.86 -64.67 19.74
CA ALA A 225 -46.07 -64.48 20.57
C ALA A 225 -45.86 -63.40 21.67
N SER A 226 -46.95 -62.84 22.23
CA SER A 226 -46.99 -61.98 23.43
C SER A 226 -47.29 -62.80 24.71
N PRO A 227 -47.12 -62.21 25.91
CA PRO A 227 -48.23 -61.56 26.66
C PRO A 227 -47.94 -60.06 26.94
N GLU A 228 -48.90 -59.14 27.06
CA GLU A 228 -49.98 -59.00 28.07
C GLU A 228 -49.48 -58.81 29.53
N THR A 229 -50.03 -57.92 30.37
CA THR A 229 -51.09 -56.90 30.19
C THR A 229 -50.93 -55.77 31.22
N SER A 230 -51.37 -54.55 30.91
CA SER A 230 -52.29 -53.75 31.76
C SER A 230 -52.52 -52.34 31.17
N GLU A 231 -53.77 -51.93 31.09
CA GLU A 231 -54.13 -50.56 30.72
C GLU A 231 -53.87 -49.60 31.89
N ARG A 232 -53.24 -48.46 31.61
CA ARG A 232 -53.44 -47.24 32.39
C ARG A 232 -53.57 -46.04 31.46
N GLN A 233 -54.63 -45.28 31.69
CA GLN A 233 -54.80 -43.92 31.20
C GLN A 233 -53.75 -42.98 31.84
N THR A 234 -53.78 -41.71 31.45
CA THR A 234 -52.84 -40.62 31.78
C THR A 234 -51.56 -40.62 30.90
N ASN A 235 -51.22 -39.55 30.18
CA ASN A 235 -51.90 -38.24 30.05
C ASN A 235 -51.78 -37.64 28.63
N ASP A 236 -52.92 -37.25 28.06
CA ASP A 236 -52.99 -36.19 27.04
C ASP A 236 -52.61 -34.85 27.68
N THR A 237 -51.32 -34.54 27.76
CA THR A 237 -50.84 -33.24 28.29
C THR A 237 -49.51 -32.82 27.65
N CYS A 238 -49.43 -32.84 26.31
CA CYS A 238 -48.34 -32.18 25.58
C CYS A 238 -48.77 -31.55 24.23
N SER A 239 -50.07 -31.54 23.92
CA SER A 239 -50.63 -30.90 22.71
C SER A 239 -50.90 -29.39 22.87
N ASN A 240 -50.93 -28.88 24.10
CA ASN A 240 -51.30 -27.50 24.43
C ASN A 240 -50.21 -26.71 25.18
N ILE A 241 -48.97 -27.23 25.32
CA ILE A 241 -47.89 -26.48 25.97
C ILE A 241 -47.34 -25.46 24.97
N THR A 242 -47.38 -24.18 25.32
CA THR A 242 -46.92 -23.08 24.47
C THR A 242 -45.40 -22.98 24.45
N PHE A 243 -44.85 -22.36 23.40
CA PHE A 243 -43.40 -22.11 23.30
C PHE A 243 -42.85 -21.35 24.52
N ASP A 244 -43.60 -20.38 25.04
CA ASP A 244 -43.20 -19.61 26.23
C ASP A 244 -43.16 -20.45 27.51
N GLU A 245 -43.99 -21.49 27.63
CA GLU A 245 -43.96 -22.43 28.76
C GLU A 245 -42.81 -23.41 28.66
N LEU A 246 -42.49 -23.88 27.45
CA LEU A 246 -41.29 -24.68 27.18
C LEU A 246 -40.01 -23.88 27.47
N LEU A 247 -39.96 -22.61 27.06
CA LEU A 247 -38.83 -21.72 27.30
C LEU A 247 -38.64 -21.44 28.80
N LYS A 248 -39.71 -21.05 29.51
CA LYS A 248 -39.70 -20.88 30.99
C LYS A 248 -39.23 -22.13 31.74
N THR A 249 -39.54 -23.32 31.21
CA THR A 249 -39.10 -24.59 31.81
C THR A 249 -37.56 -24.70 31.80
N ILE A 250 -36.87 -24.21 30.77
CA ILE A 250 -35.39 -24.13 30.76
C ILE A 250 -34.88 -22.92 31.54
N GLU A 251 -35.51 -21.74 31.44
CA GLU A 251 -35.14 -20.55 32.24
C GLU A 251 -35.17 -20.80 33.76
N SER A 252 -35.99 -21.75 34.22
CA SER A 252 -36.02 -22.19 35.63
C SER A 252 -34.86 -23.12 36.04
N LYS A 253 -34.18 -23.75 35.07
CA LYS A 253 -33.09 -24.72 35.29
C LYS A 253 -31.70 -24.13 35.05
N ASP A 254 -31.57 -23.19 34.12
CA ASP A 254 -30.29 -22.70 33.57
C ASP A 254 -29.67 -21.51 34.35
N GLN A 255 -30.04 -21.35 35.63
CA GLN A 255 -29.59 -20.24 36.49
C GLN A 255 -28.16 -20.43 37.01
N GLY A 256 -27.19 -20.51 36.10
CA GLY A 256 -25.76 -20.58 36.44
C GLY A 256 -24.81 -21.06 35.33
N SER A 257 -25.32 -21.54 34.18
CA SER A 257 -24.44 -21.98 33.08
C SER A 257 -23.75 -20.82 32.38
N GLU A 258 -22.47 -20.99 32.03
CA GLU A 258 -21.70 -20.00 31.27
C GLU A 258 -22.15 -19.91 29.80
N MET A 259 -21.89 -18.78 29.14
CA MET A 259 -22.19 -18.61 27.71
C MET A 259 -21.23 -19.45 26.86
N PRO A 260 -21.70 -20.28 25.91
CA PRO A 260 -20.82 -20.97 24.97
C PRO A 260 -20.02 -19.98 24.11
N GLY A 261 -18.70 -20.18 24.04
CA GLY A 261 -17.81 -19.35 23.25
C GLY A 261 -17.92 -19.56 21.74
N ASN A 262 -17.40 -18.58 20.97
CA ASN A 262 -17.50 -18.53 19.51
C ASN A 262 -16.97 -19.79 18.81
N LEU A 263 -17.65 -20.19 17.73
CA LEU A 263 -17.25 -21.33 16.90
C LEU A 263 -16.06 -21.00 15.99
N ARG A 264 -15.20 -22.01 15.75
CA ARG A 264 -13.86 -21.87 15.13
C ARG A 264 -13.83 -21.44 13.65
N GLY A 265 -14.94 -21.51 12.91
CA GLY A 265 -15.03 -20.97 11.55
C GLY A 265 -15.14 -19.44 11.52
N GLY A 266 -15.35 -18.81 12.67
CA GLY A 266 -15.42 -17.36 12.85
C GLY A 266 -16.85 -16.84 13.05
N VAL A 267 -16.97 -15.52 13.01
CA VAL A 267 -18.22 -14.77 13.25
C VAL A 267 -18.84 -14.38 11.90
N LEU A 268 -20.16 -14.55 11.78
CA LEU A 268 -20.98 -14.20 10.61
C LEU A 268 -21.75 -12.88 10.82
N LEU A 269 -22.13 -12.59 12.06
CA LEU A 269 -22.78 -11.35 12.48
C LEU A 269 -22.42 -11.06 13.95
N ASP A 270 -22.17 -9.79 14.28
CA ASP A 270 -22.04 -9.32 15.67
C ASP A 270 -22.53 -7.87 15.73
N GLN A 271 -23.78 -7.70 16.15
CA GLN A 271 -24.51 -6.44 16.03
C GLN A 271 -25.42 -6.21 17.24
N SER A 272 -25.52 -4.96 17.69
CA SER A 272 -26.49 -4.56 18.72
C SER A 272 -27.74 -3.94 18.11
N TYR A 273 -28.89 -4.16 18.77
CA TYR A 273 -30.23 -3.76 18.33
C TYR A 273 -31.03 -3.17 19.50
N VAL A 274 -31.92 -2.22 19.20
CA VAL A 274 -32.86 -1.62 20.18
C VAL A 274 -34.04 -2.54 20.40
N VAL A 275 -33.82 -3.62 21.16
CA VAL A 275 -34.81 -4.63 21.55
C VAL A 275 -34.32 -5.42 22.76
N ALA A 276 -35.22 -5.84 23.65
CA ALA A 276 -34.87 -6.72 24.77
C ALA A 276 -34.42 -8.12 24.29
N PRO A 277 -33.48 -8.79 24.98
CA PRO A 277 -32.98 -10.11 24.59
C PRO A 277 -34.07 -11.17 24.36
N ARG A 278 -35.12 -11.16 25.20
CA ARG A 278 -36.28 -12.06 25.08
C ARG A 278 -37.07 -11.82 23.80
N ASP A 279 -37.33 -10.56 23.47
CA ASP A 279 -38.16 -10.21 22.32
C ASP A 279 -37.42 -10.48 21.00
N LEU A 280 -36.09 -10.31 20.97
CA LEU A 280 -35.25 -10.76 19.87
C LEU A 280 -35.24 -12.29 19.73
N ASN A 281 -35.12 -13.03 20.83
CA ASN A 281 -35.22 -14.49 20.83
C ASN A 281 -36.57 -14.96 20.27
N SER A 282 -37.67 -14.32 20.69
CA SER A 282 -39.01 -14.58 20.16
C SER A 282 -39.15 -14.23 18.68
N LEU A 283 -38.62 -13.09 18.21
CA LEU A 283 -38.67 -12.73 16.78
C LEU A 283 -37.90 -13.73 15.92
N LEU A 284 -36.73 -14.20 16.36
CA LEU A 284 -35.89 -15.11 15.56
C LEU A 284 -36.35 -16.57 15.63
N LEU A 285 -36.87 -17.03 16.77
CA LEU A 285 -37.02 -18.46 17.08
C LEU A 285 -38.43 -18.91 17.47
N SER A 286 -39.38 -18.02 17.78
CA SER A 286 -40.76 -18.43 18.06
C SER A 286 -41.43 -19.02 16.81
N PRO A 287 -42.21 -20.12 16.93
CA PRO A 287 -43.08 -20.60 15.86
C PRO A 287 -44.16 -19.60 15.40
N SER A 288 -44.44 -18.55 16.19
CA SER A 288 -45.39 -17.48 15.84
C SER A 288 -44.77 -16.35 15.02
N SER A 289 -43.46 -16.37 14.74
CA SER A 289 -42.77 -15.32 14.00
C SER A 289 -42.75 -15.56 12.48
N ASN A 290 -43.11 -14.54 11.72
CA ASN A 290 -43.00 -14.53 10.25
C ASN A 290 -41.55 -14.30 9.75
N PHE A 291 -40.58 -14.03 10.64
CA PHE A 291 -39.21 -13.68 10.26
C PHE A 291 -38.53 -14.77 9.42
N LEU A 292 -38.64 -16.04 9.85
CA LEU A 292 -38.05 -17.17 9.13
C LEU A 292 -38.69 -17.38 7.75
N GLN A 293 -39.99 -17.14 7.62
CA GLN A 293 -40.72 -17.22 6.34
C GLN A 293 -40.27 -16.10 5.38
N SER A 294 -40.18 -14.86 5.89
CA SER A 294 -39.73 -13.70 5.11
C SER A 294 -38.27 -13.84 4.67
N LEU A 295 -37.41 -14.43 5.53
CA LEU A 295 -36.03 -14.77 5.20
C LEU A 295 -35.95 -15.87 4.13
N ALA A 296 -36.79 -16.90 4.22
CA ALA A 296 -36.85 -17.95 3.21
C ALA A 296 -37.27 -17.38 1.84
N GLU A 297 -38.28 -16.51 1.81
CA GLU A 297 -38.73 -15.83 0.59
C GLU A 297 -37.62 -14.94 -0.01
N LEU A 298 -36.97 -14.09 0.79
CA LEU A 298 -35.86 -13.23 0.37
C LEU A 298 -34.69 -14.05 -0.23
N GLN A 299 -34.35 -15.18 0.40
CA GLN A 299 -33.27 -16.06 -0.05
C GLN A 299 -33.68 -17.05 -1.15
N GLY A 300 -34.89 -16.98 -1.70
CA GLY A 300 -35.39 -17.93 -2.71
C GLY A 300 -35.46 -19.39 -2.24
N THR A 301 -35.64 -19.59 -0.93
CA THR A 301 -35.73 -20.89 -0.27
C THR A 301 -37.17 -21.42 -0.37
N THR A 302 -37.34 -22.68 -0.79
CA THR A 302 -38.66 -23.28 -1.02
C THR A 302 -38.90 -24.50 -0.14
N SER A 303 -40.15 -24.94 -0.05
CA SER A 303 -40.57 -26.12 0.74
C SER A 303 -40.14 -26.07 2.23
N LEU A 304 -40.16 -24.89 2.84
CA LEU A 304 -39.88 -24.71 4.27
C LEU A 304 -40.92 -25.46 5.11
N GLN A 305 -40.45 -26.31 6.02
CA GLN A 305 -41.24 -27.03 7.02
C GLN A 305 -40.52 -26.91 8.37
N THR A 306 -41.22 -26.41 9.39
CA THR A 306 -40.68 -26.22 10.75
C THR A 306 -41.45 -27.12 11.72
N GLU A 307 -40.76 -28.02 12.41
CA GLU A 307 -41.36 -28.81 13.50
C GLU A 307 -41.57 -27.93 14.74
N PRO A 308 -42.58 -28.25 15.60
CA PRO A 308 -42.72 -27.60 16.88
C PRO A 308 -41.51 -27.88 17.79
N TRP A 309 -41.22 -26.94 18.69
CA TRP A 309 -40.21 -27.14 19.73
C TRP A 309 -40.65 -28.26 20.69
N ARG A 310 -39.73 -29.19 20.98
CA ARG A 310 -39.94 -30.36 21.85
C ARG A 310 -38.83 -30.49 22.88
N LEU A 311 -39.18 -31.00 24.05
CA LEU A 311 -38.22 -31.31 25.13
C LEU A 311 -37.67 -32.74 24.94
N GLU A 312 -36.36 -32.86 24.73
CA GLU A 312 -35.62 -34.12 24.71
C GLU A 312 -34.85 -34.31 26.04
N ASN A 313 -34.35 -35.53 26.29
CA ASN A 313 -33.56 -35.90 27.48
C ASN A 313 -34.20 -35.48 28.81
N GLY A 314 -35.42 -35.96 29.10
CA GLY A 314 -36.11 -35.63 30.37
C GLY A 314 -36.44 -34.15 30.57
N GLY A 315 -36.36 -33.34 29.50
CA GLY A 315 -36.50 -31.89 29.55
C GLY A 315 -35.24 -31.14 29.94
N GLU A 316 -34.06 -31.71 29.67
CA GLU A 316 -32.76 -31.02 29.76
C GLU A 316 -32.45 -30.19 28.50
N SER A 317 -33.02 -30.53 27.34
CA SER A 317 -32.76 -29.84 26.07
C SER A 317 -34.05 -29.55 25.29
N LEU A 318 -34.19 -28.33 24.78
CA LEU A 318 -35.31 -27.91 23.91
C LEU A 318 -34.82 -27.87 22.46
N LYS A 319 -35.45 -28.66 21.58
CA LYS A 319 -35.06 -28.81 20.18
C LYS A 319 -36.20 -28.64 19.20
N ARG A 320 -35.88 -28.31 17.94
CA ARG A 320 -36.77 -28.52 16.77
C ARG A 320 -35.95 -28.94 15.55
N VAL A 321 -36.62 -29.50 14.55
CA VAL A 321 -36.04 -29.72 13.23
C VAL A 321 -36.72 -28.80 12.20
N ILE A 322 -35.94 -28.26 11.28
CA ILE A 322 -36.43 -27.49 10.13
C ILE A 322 -35.92 -28.19 8.87
N THR A 323 -36.75 -28.31 7.85
CA THR A 323 -36.30 -28.75 6.51
C THR A 323 -36.73 -27.76 5.45
N TYR A 324 -35.88 -27.58 4.43
CA TYR A 324 -36.15 -26.69 3.31
C TYR A 324 -35.32 -27.08 2.09
N THR A 325 -35.62 -26.46 0.95
CA THR A 325 -34.86 -26.59 -0.30
C THR A 325 -34.22 -25.24 -0.65
N LYS A 326 -32.89 -25.17 -0.74
CA LYS A 326 -32.20 -23.98 -1.29
C LYS A 326 -32.23 -24.02 -2.82
N ALA A 327 -32.37 -22.84 -3.43
CA ALA A 327 -32.40 -22.68 -4.89
C ALA A 327 -31.11 -23.19 -5.57
N ALA A 328 -31.24 -23.58 -6.85
CA ALA A 328 -30.09 -23.98 -7.65
C ALA A 328 -29.15 -22.79 -7.92
N THR A 329 -27.85 -23.03 -7.79
CA THR A 329 -26.78 -22.09 -8.14
C THR A 329 -26.15 -22.45 -9.48
N LYS A 330 -25.17 -21.67 -9.94
CA LYS A 330 -24.40 -21.98 -11.17
C LYS A 330 -23.57 -23.27 -11.09
N LEU A 331 -23.33 -23.81 -9.89
CA LEU A 331 -22.44 -24.94 -9.64
C LEU A 331 -23.12 -26.12 -8.91
N VAL A 332 -24.25 -25.89 -8.25
CA VAL A 332 -24.99 -26.90 -7.48
C VAL A 332 -26.47 -26.82 -7.86
N LYS A 333 -27.12 -27.97 -8.05
CA LYS A 333 -28.59 -28.06 -8.23
C LYS A 333 -29.32 -27.58 -6.96
N ALA A 334 -30.65 -27.49 -6.99
CA ALA A 334 -31.41 -27.25 -5.77
C ALA A 334 -31.14 -28.36 -4.74
N VAL A 335 -30.96 -27.98 -3.47
CA VAL A 335 -30.45 -28.86 -2.40
C VAL A 335 -31.48 -28.95 -1.28
N LYS A 336 -31.85 -30.15 -0.83
CA LYS A 336 -32.59 -30.29 0.43
C LYS A 336 -31.63 -30.20 1.61
N ALA A 337 -31.99 -29.38 2.59
CA ALA A 337 -31.28 -29.24 3.84
C ALA A 337 -32.19 -29.63 5.02
N THR A 338 -31.55 -30.09 6.09
CA THR A 338 -32.15 -30.34 7.39
C THR A 338 -31.34 -29.61 8.45
N GLU A 339 -31.98 -28.75 9.24
CA GLU A 339 -31.41 -28.10 10.42
C GLU A 339 -31.98 -28.72 11.69
N GLU A 340 -31.12 -29.17 12.61
CA GLU A 340 -31.49 -29.44 14.00
C GLU A 340 -31.11 -28.23 14.85
N GLN A 341 -32.09 -27.55 15.44
CA GLN A 341 -31.89 -26.38 16.30
C GLN A 341 -32.08 -26.79 17.77
N THR A 342 -31.09 -26.49 18.62
CA THR A 342 -31.05 -26.89 20.05
C THR A 342 -30.69 -25.69 20.93
N TYR A 343 -31.51 -25.40 21.95
CA TYR A 343 -31.12 -24.46 23.01
C TYR A 343 -29.99 -25.07 23.85
N LEU A 344 -28.87 -24.35 23.93
CA LEU A 344 -27.74 -24.63 24.82
C LEU A 344 -27.79 -23.77 26.09
N LYS A 345 -28.40 -22.58 26.01
CA LYS A 345 -28.56 -21.64 27.13
C LYS A 345 -29.87 -20.86 26.97
N ALA A 346 -30.58 -20.62 28.07
CA ALA A 346 -31.75 -19.74 28.14
C ALA A 346 -32.02 -19.36 29.60
N ASP A 347 -31.63 -18.15 30.03
CA ASP A 347 -31.78 -17.69 31.43
C ASP A 347 -32.68 -16.46 31.61
N GLY A 348 -33.42 -16.07 30.56
CA GLY A 348 -34.28 -14.88 30.55
C GLY A 348 -33.58 -13.59 30.12
N LYS A 349 -32.24 -13.54 30.14
CA LYS A 349 -31.42 -12.43 29.64
C LYS A 349 -30.46 -12.84 28.54
N ASN A 350 -29.97 -14.07 28.61
CA ASN A 350 -29.06 -14.69 27.66
C ASN A 350 -29.75 -15.90 27.02
N TYR A 351 -29.60 -16.03 25.70
CA TYR A 351 -30.07 -17.19 24.94
C TYR A 351 -28.96 -17.66 24.01
N ALA A 352 -28.70 -18.97 23.96
CA ALA A 352 -27.74 -19.57 23.02
C ALA A 352 -28.37 -20.78 22.33
N VAL A 353 -28.36 -20.78 21.00
CA VAL A 353 -29.00 -21.82 20.17
C VAL A 353 -28.03 -22.32 19.11
N LEU A 354 -27.73 -23.61 19.16
CA LEU A 354 -26.88 -24.30 18.19
C LEU A 354 -27.76 -24.90 17.09
N THR A 355 -27.44 -24.57 15.84
CA THR A 355 -28.09 -25.05 14.63
C THR A 355 -27.12 -25.97 13.89
N ASN A 356 -27.48 -27.24 13.72
CA ASN A 356 -26.69 -28.25 13.02
C ASN A 356 -27.31 -28.54 11.64
N VAL A 357 -26.66 -28.08 10.58
CA VAL A 357 -27.14 -28.12 9.20
C VAL A 357 -26.52 -29.30 8.45
N SER A 358 -27.38 -30.15 7.89
CA SER A 358 -27.04 -31.30 7.05
C SER A 358 -27.60 -31.12 5.64
N THR A 359 -26.77 -31.34 4.62
CA THR A 359 -27.12 -31.24 3.19
C THR A 359 -26.62 -32.48 2.44
N PRO A 360 -27.26 -33.66 2.60
CA PRO A 360 -26.73 -34.92 2.10
C PRO A 360 -26.65 -35.00 0.56
N ASP A 361 -27.48 -34.24 -0.15
CA ASP A 361 -27.62 -34.27 -1.62
C ASP A 361 -26.46 -33.59 -2.38
N VAL A 362 -25.57 -32.87 -1.69
CA VAL A 362 -24.42 -32.18 -2.33
C VAL A 362 -23.21 -33.13 -2.47
N PRO A 363 -22.27 -32.86 -3.41
CA PRO A 363 -21.01 -33.57 -3.45
C PRO A 363 -20.32 -33.56 -2.08
N PHE A 364 -19.99 -34.74 -1.54
CA PHE A 364 -19.42 -34.95 -0.21
C PHE A 364 -20.33 -34.53 0.98
N GLY A 365 -21.64 -34.31 0.77
CA GLY A 365 -22.58 -33.85 1.79
C GLY A 365 -22.69 -34.73 3.04
N ASN A 366 -22.41 -36.04 2.92
CA ASN A 366 -22.36 -36.97 4.06
C ASN A 366 -21.01 -36.94 4.82
N CYS A 367 -19.99 -36.27 4.29
CA CYS A 367 -18.66 -36.18 4.88
C CYS A 367 -18.50 -35.00 5.86
N PHE A 368 -19.48 -34.10 5.93
CA PHE A 368 -19.44 -32.89 6.76
C PHE A 368 -20.82 -32.47 7.28
N ARG A 369 -20.85 -31.62 8.30
CA ARG A 369 -22.00 -30.80 8.70
C ARG A 369 -21.56 -29.38 9.00
N THR A 370 -22.47 -28.43 8.81
CA THR A 370 -22.22 -27.02 9.15
C THR A 370 -22.92 -26.71 10.47
N GLU A 371 -22.21 -26.18 11.45
CA GLU A 371 -22.83 -25.75 12.71
C GLU A 371 -22.79 -24.22 12.82
N VAL A 372 -23.91 -23.63 13.23
CA VAL A 372 -24.08 -22.19 13.44
C VAL A 372 -24.62 -21.97 14.85
N LEU A 373 -23.94 -21.14 15.64
CA LEU A 373 -24.31 -20.79 17.01
C LEU A 373 -24.82 -19.35 17.05
N PHE A 374 -26.08 -19.18 17.43
CA PHE A 374 -26.71 -17.90 17.72
C PHE A 374 -26.59 -17.63 19.23
N CYS A 375 -26.00 -16.51 19.61
CA CYS A 375 -25.89 -16.02 20.99
C CYS A 375 -26.55 -14.64 21.09
N ILE A 376 -27.60 -14.55 21.92
CA ILE A 376 -28.29 -13.31 22.27
C ILE A 376 -27.91 -12.95 23.70
N MET A 377 -27.46 -11.72 23.91
CA MET A 377 -27.02 -11.17 25.20
C MET A 377 -27.67 -9.79 25.43
N PRO A 378 -27.70 -9.28 26.67
CA PRO A 378 -27.92 -7.86 26.92
C PRO A 378 -26.92 -6.99 26.14
N GLY A 379 -27.40 -5.87 25.59
CA GLY A 379 -26.56 -4.88 24.92
C GLY A 379 -26.08 -3.79 25.90
N PRO A 380 -25.52 -2.68 25.39
CA PRO A 380 -25.16 -1.52 26.21
C PRO A 380 -26.41 -0.79 26.75
N ASP A 381 -26.33 -0.25 27.96
CA ASP A 381 -27.39 0.56 28.55
C ASP A 381 -27.68 1.80 27.70
N LEU A 382 -28.95 2.06 27.39
CA LEU A 382 -29.40 3.21 26.59
C LEU A 382 -29.85 4.38 27.48
N PRO A 383 -29.80 5.63 26.97
CA PRO A 383 -30.30 6.81 27.69
C PRO A 383 -31.83 6.98 27.66
N SER A 384 -32.55 6.13 26.92
CA SER A 384 -34.02 5.97 27.00
C SER A 384 -34.38 4.74 27.84
N GLU A 385 -35.67 4.54 28.16
CA GLU A 385 -36.14 3.34 28.88
C GLU A 385 -36.10 2.05 28.02
N ASP A 386 -35.64 2.14 26.77
CA ASP A 386 -35.58 1.02 25.83
C ASP A 386 -34.43 0.05 26.17
N GLN A 387 -34.73 -1.24 26.28
CA GLN A 387 -33.70 -2.27 26.45
C GLN A 387 -33.01 -2.58 25.12
N SER A 388 -31.70 -2.80 25.16
CA SER A 388 -30.91 -3.24 24.01
C SER A 388 -30.44 -4.70 24.16
N SER A 389 -30.11 -5.31 23.03
CA SER A 389 -29.52 -6.65 22.98
C SER A 389 -28.42 -6.72 21.93
N ARG A 390 -27.50 -7.65 22.13
CA ARG A 390 -26.43 -8.00 21.20
C ARG A 390 -26.69 -9.38 20.63
N LEU A 391 -26.67 -9.48 19.31
CA LEU A 391 -26.76 -10.73 18.56
C LEU A 391 -25.41 -11.04 17.94
N LEU A 392 -24.78 -12.12 18.43
CA LEU A 392 -23.58 -12.70 17.86
C LEU A 392 -23.93 -14.04 17.21
N ILE A 393 -23.53 -14.22 15.95
CA ILE A 393 -23.70 -15.46 15.20
C ILE A 393 -22.31 -15.94 14.76
N SER A 394 -21.92 -17.15 15.17
CA SER A 394 -20.65 -17.78 14.76
C SER A 394 -20.89 -19.14 14.12
N TRP A 395 -19.91 -19.69 13.40
CA TRP A 395 -20.06 -20.96 12.69
C TRP A 395 -18.81 -21.87 12.75
N ARG A 396 -18.95 -23.14 12.40
CA ARG A 396 -17.84 -24.06 12.10
C ARG A 396 -18.23 -25.13 11.08
N MET A 397 -17.23 -25.66 10.37
CA MET A 397 -17.37 -26.84 9.51
C MET A 397 -16.89 -28.10 10.25
N ASN A 398 -17.80 -29.05 10.48
CA ASN A 398 -17.50 -30.31 11.17
C ASN A 398 -17.37 -31.46 10.15
N PHE A 399 -16.14 -31.77 9.75
CA PHE A 399 -15.86 -32.90 8.85
C PHE A 399 -15.96 -34.25 9.59
N LEU A 400 -17.07 -34.96 9.37
CA LEU A 400 -17.33 -36.31 9.89
C LEU A 400 -16.45 -37.39 9.24
N GLN A 401 -15.96 -37.13 8.02
CA GLN A 401 -15.09 -38.03 7.27
C GLN A 401 -13.92 -37.27 6.64
N SER A 402 -12.82 -37.97 6.35
CA SER A 402 -11.71 -37.36 5.62
C SER A 402 -12.05 -37.27 4.12
N THR A 403 -11.82 -36.09 3.54
CA THR A 403 -11.97 -35.83 2.10
C THR A 403 -10.80 -34.96 1.63
N ILE A 404 -10.37 -35.13 0.39
CA ILE A 404 -9.33 -34.29 -0.24
C ILE A 404 -9.85 -32.87 -0.57
N MET A 405 -11.16 -32.64 -0.52
CA MET A 405 -11.79 -31.36 -0.92
C MET A 405 -12.12 -30.41 0.25
N LYS A 406 -11.59 -30.65 1.47
CA LYS A 406 -11.93 -29.86 2.67
C LYS A 406 -11.90 -28.34 2.44
N GLY A 407 -10.78 -27.81 1.95
CA GLY A 407 -10.63 -26.37 1.72
C GLY A 407 -11.58 -25.79 0.66
N MET A 408 -12.02 -26.57 -0.32
CA MET A 408 -13.02 -26.12 -1.31
C MET A 408 -14.43 -26.12 -0.72
N ILE A 409 -14.77 -27.14 0.07
CA ILE A 409 -16.05 -27.25 0.79
C ILE A 409 -16.17 -26.12 1.82
N GLU A 410 -15.11 -25.91 2.61
CA GLU A 410 -15.08 -24.93 3.69
C GLU A 410 -15.10 -23.49 3.19
N ASN A 411 -14.35 -23.15 2.13
CA ASN A 411 -14.43 -21.83 1.51
C ASN A 411 -15.78 -21.60 0.80
N GLY A 412 -16.35 -22.63 0.16
CA GLY A 412 -17.70 -22.55 -0.43
C GLY A 412 -18.79 -22.29 0.63
N ALA A 413 -18.70 -22.97 1.78
CA ALA A 413 -19.58 -22.74 2.91
C ALA A 413 -19.38 -21.36 3.55
N LYS A 414 -18.12 -20.95 3.79
CA LYS A 414 -17.74 -19.61 4.33
C LYS A 414 -18.37 -18.48 3.50
N GLN A 415 -18.28 -18.56 2.18
CA GLN A 415 -18.88 -17.58 1.27
C GLN A 415 -20.42 -17.64 1.31
N GLY A 416 -21.02 -18.82 1.13
CA GLY A 416 -22.48 -18.97 1.11
C GLY A 416 -23.16 -18.58 2.44
N LEU A 417 -22.49 -18.80 3.57
CA LEU A 417 -22.92 -18.32 4.88
C LEU A 417 -22.81 -16.79 4.98
N LYS A 418 -21.69 -16.18 4.55
CA LYS A 418 -21.55 -14.71 4.56
C LYS A 418 -22.64 -14.02 3.74
N ASP A 419 -22.91 -14.53 2.53
CA ASP A 419 -23.95 -13.99 1.64
C ASP A 419 -25.38 -14.22 2.18
N SER A 420 -25.61 -15.34 2.87
CA SER A 420 -26.88 -15.65 3.56
C SER A 420 -27.12 -14.75 4.77
N PHE A 421 -26.11 -14.57 5.62
CA PHE A 421 -26.25 -13.82 6.86
C PHE A 421 -26.17 -12.30 6.69
N ALA A 422 -25.64 -11.80 5.57
CA ALA A 422 -25.86 -10.41 5.15
C ALA A 422 -27.37 -10.14 4.94
N GLN A 423 -28.05 -10.97 4.15
CA GLN A 423 -29.50 -10.84 3.89
C GLN A 423 -30.35 -11.02 5.18
N PHE A 424 -29.89 -11.86 6.10
CA PHE A 424 -30.47 -11.97 7.45
C PHE A 424 -30.36 -10.65 8.23
N ALA A 425 -29.18 -10.01 8.22
CA ALA A 425 -28.95 -8.76 8.94
C ALA A 425 -29.73 -7.59 8.32
N ASP A 426 -29.81 -7.52 6.98
CA ASP A 426 -30.63 -6.54 6.25
C ASP A 426 -32.12 -6.68 6.60
N LEU A 427 -32.64 -7.91 6.66
CA LEU A 427 -34.04 -8.18 7.03
C LEU A 427 -34.31 -7.90 8.51
N LEU A 428 -33.37 -8.24 9.40
CA LEU A 428 -33.51 -7.94 10.83
C LEU A 428 -33.50 -6.43 11.09
N SER A 429 -32.63 -5.69 10.40
CA SER A 429 -32.54 -4.22 10.49
C SER A 429 -33.76 -3.47 9.92
N GLN A 430 -34.58 -4.13 9.09
CA GLN A 430 -35.88 -3.62 8.65
C GLN A 430 -36.98 -3.80 9.70
N ASN A 431 -36.84 -4.77 10.61
CA ASN A 431 -37.82 -5.08 11.65
C ASN A 431 -37.48 -4.42 13.00
N ILE A 432 -36.18 -4.26 13.30
CA ILE A 432 -35.67 -3.71 14.56
C ILE A 432 -34.55 -2.73 14.23
N LYS A 433 -34.56 -1.54 14.84
CA LYS A 433 -33.50 -0.56 14.64
C LYS A 433 -32.16 -1.13 15.17
N PRO A 434 -31.10 -1.21 14.36
CA PRO A 434 -29.75 -1.45 14.88
C PRO A 434 -29.31 -0.27 15.76
N LEU A 435 -28.41 -0.52 16.71
CA LEU A 435 -27.58 0.56 17.26
C LEU A 435 -26.59 0.98 16.17
N ASP A 436 -26.72 2.22 15.71
CA ASP A 436 -25.72 2.88 14.88
C ASP A 436 -24.45 3.03 15.73
N GLN A 437 -23.37 2.32 15.37
CA GLN A 437 -22.20 2.13 16.23
C GLN A 437 -21.19 3.30 16.16
N GLU A 438 -21.68 4.54 16.05
CA GLU A 438 -20.80 5.73 16.01
C GLU A 438 -20.27 6.11 17.41
N ASP A 439 -21.00 5.80 18.48
CA ASP A 439 -20.61 6.09 19.88
C ASP A 439 -20.38 4.83 20.74
N THR A 440 -19.38 4.01 20.41
CA THR A 440 -18.66 3.21 21.45
C THR A 440 -17.32 2.65 20.96
N GLY A 441 -16.23 3.01 21.65
CA GLY A 441 -14.88 2.47 21.37
C GLY A 441 -14.71 0.96 21.65
N HIS A 442 -15.70 0.30 22.24
CA HIS A 442 -15.64 -1.10 22.69
C HIS A 442 -15.40 -2.13 21.57
N ASN A 443 -15.84 -1.86 20.33
CA ASN A 443 -15.68 -2.82 19.23
C ASN A 443 -14.20 -2.97 18.82
N LYS A 444 -13.38 -1.91 18.95
CA LYS A 444 -11.93 -2.00 18.73
C LYS A 444 -11.32 -3.00 19.70
N ASP A 445 -11.45 -2.79 21.00
CA ASP A 445 -10.79 -3.63 22.00
C ASP A 445 -11.25 -5.10 21.95
N GLN A 446 -12.51 -5.36 21.62
CA GLN A 446 -13.02 -6.73 21.51
C GLN A 446 -12.59 -7.45 20.22
N ILE A 447 -12.55 -6.77 19.07
CA ILE A 447 -12.00 -7.36 17.83
C ILE A 447 -10.50 -7.61 18.00
N LEU A 448 -9.75 -6.68 18.58
CA LEU A 448 -8.32 -6.85 18.83
C LEU A 448 -8.03 -7.99 19.83
N ALA A 449 -8.82 -8.11 20.91
CA ALA A 449 -8.73 -9.24 21.84
C ALA A 449 -9.00 -10.60 21.17
N SER A 450 -9.89 -10.65 20.16
CA SER A 450 -10.14 -11.90 19.41
C SER A 450 -8.94 -12.35 18.57
N LEU A 451 -8.13 -11.42 18.06
CA LEU A 451 -6.94 -11.69 17.25
C LEU A 451 -5.72 -12.10 18.10
N GLN A 452 -5.64 -11.65 19.35
CA GLN A 452 -4.49 -11.90 20.24
C GLN A 452 -4.34 -13.37 20.70
N ASN A 453 -5.29 -14.26 20.40
CA ASN A 453 -5.48 -15.50 21.16
C ASN A 453 -4.97 -16.80 20.49
N GLU A 454 -4.28 -16.74 19.34
CA GLU A 454 -3.57 -17.89 18.74
C GLU A 454 -2.07 -17.63 18.57
N GLN A 455 -1.38 -17.38 19.70
CA GLN A 455 0.09 -17.43 19.73
C GLN A 455 0.57 -18.88 19.64
N GLU A 456 0.71 -19.41 18.42
CA GLU A 456 1.19 -20.77 18.18
C GLU A 456 2.52 -21.02 18.91
N SER A 457 2.60 -22.12 19.66
CA SER A 457 3.70 -22.32 20.60
C SER A 457 5.05 -22.43 19.88
N ASP A 458 6.05 -21.70 20.39
CA ASP A 458 7.42 -21.65 19.84
C ASP A 458 8.02 -23.06 19.61
N TRP A 459 7.66 -24.04 20.44
CA TRP A 459 8.02 -25.46 20.29
C TRP A 459 7.43 -26.11 19.04
N LYS A 460 6.16 -25.84 18.71
CA LYS A 460 5.48 -26.39 17.52
C LYS A 460 6.05 -25.78 16.23
N LEU A 461 6.38 -24.48 16.27
CA LEU A 461 7.08 -23.80 15.18
C LEU A 461 8.49 -24.38 14.96
N ALA A 462 9.27 -24.53 16.04
CA ALA A 462 10.59 -25.16 15.98
C ALA A 462 10.52 -26.62 15.47
N PHE A 463 9.52 -27.40 15.87
CA PHE A 463 9.35 -28.78 15.40
C PHE A 463 8.95 -28.87 13.92
N ARG A 464 8.21 -27.90 13.38
CA ARG A 464 7.99 -27.81 11.92
C ARG A 464 9.30 -27.52 11.17
N PHE A 465 10.01 -26.48 11.58
CA PHE A 465 11.21 -25.99 10.88
C PHE A 465 12.40 -26.96 10.98
N PHE A 466 12.68 -27.49 12.17
CA PHE A 466 13.77 -28.45 12.40
C PHE A 466 13.33 -29.92 12.26
N GLY A 467 12.05 -30.20 12.01
CA GLY A 467 11.53 -31.55 11.72
C GLY A 467 11.80 -32.04 10.30
N ASN A 468 12.56 -31.29 9.49
CA ASN A 468 12.96 -31.67 8.15
C ASN A 468 13.88 -32.91 8.19
N PHE A 469 13.68 -33.85 7.24
CA PHE A 469 14.49 -35.06 7.07
C PHE A 469 16.01 -34.78 7.05
N THR A 470 16.44 -33.63 6.53
CA THR A 470 17.85 -33.21 6.54
C THR A 470 18.39 -33.06 7.96
N VAL A 471 17.67 -32.35 8.84
CA VAL A 471 18.09 -32.14 10.24
C VAL A 471 18.04 -33.47 11.01
N ILE A 472 16.96 -34.24 10.83
CA ILE A 472 16.78 -35.54 11.49
C ILE A 472 17.89 -36.52 11.09
N SER A 473 18.19 -36.65 9.79
CA SER A 473 19.28 -37.51 9.32
C SER A 473 20.66 -37.01 9.77
N SER A 474 20.89 -35.69 9.83
CA SER A 474 22.12 -35.12 10.42
C SER A 474 22.33 -35.59 11.86
N VAL A 475 21.28 -35.54 12.69
CA VAL A 475 21.34 -35.99 14.09
C VAL A 475 21.56 -37.50 14.19
N PHE A 476 20.92 -38.31 13.34
CA PHE A 476 21.17 -39.76 13.31
C PHE A 476 22.59 -40.12 12.86
N VAL A 477 23.16 -39.44 11.86
CA VAL A 477 24.55 -39.67 11.43
C VAL A 477 25.54 -39.19 12.49
N ALA A 478 25.29 -38.04 13.13
CA ALA A 478 26.11 -37.56 14.24
C ALA A 478 26.07 -38.49 15.46
N PHE A 479 24.89 -39.02 15.80
CA PHE A 479 24.76 -40.01 16.86
C PHE A 479 25.44 -41.34 16.50
N TYR A 480 25.33 -41.78 15.24
CA TYR A 480 26.05 -42.97 14.74
C TYR A 480 27.57 -42.79 14.86
N VAL A 481 28.13 -41.67 14.40
CA VAL A 481 29.57 -41.36 14.53
C VAL A 481 29.99 -41.28 15.99
N LEU A 482 29.21 -40.62 16.86
CA LEU A 482 29.49 -40.55 18.29
C LEU A 482 29.51 -41.93 18.95
N VAL A 483 28.53 -42.80 18.64
CA VAL A 483 28.49 -44.19 19.11
C VAL A 483 29.66 -44.99 18.55
N HIS A 484 30.06 -44.78 17.30
CA HIS A 484 31.21 -45.44 16.70
C HIS A 484 32.52 -45.04 17.40
N ILE A 485 32.71 -43.77 17.75
CA ILE A 485 33.84 -43.27 18.54
C ILE A 485 33.83 -43.86 19.96
N LEU A 486 32.67 -43.95 20.61
CA LEU A 486 32.53 -44.50 21.96
C LEU A 486 32.68 -46.04 22.04
N LEU A 487 32.50 -46.75 20.92
CA LEU A 487 32.67 -48.22 20.82
C LEU A 487 33.98 -48.63 20.14
N ALA A 488 34.74 -47.69 19.57
CA ALA A 488 36.05 -47.95 19.00
C ALA A 488 37.03 -48.41 20.11
N SER A 489 37.58 -49.60 19.94
CA SER A 489 38.69 -50.07 20.78
C SER A 489 40.00 -49.42 20.31
N PRO A 490 40.95 -49.11 21.22
CA PRO A 490 42.22 -48.49 20.85
C PRO A 490 43.12 -49.47 20.10
N SER A 491 43.00 -49.49 18.77
CA SER A 491 43.85 -50.25 17.86
C SER A 491 45.23 -49.60 17.66
N ILE A 492 46.24 -50.41 17.39
CA ILE A 492 47.62 -49.95 17.19
C ILE A 492 47.76 -49.30 15.81
N VAL A 493 48.19 -48.04 15.80
CA VAL A 493 48.42 -47.18 14.64
C VAL A 493 49.21 -47.88 13.52
N GLN A 494 48.68 -47.80 12.29
CA GLN A 494 49.41 -48.03 11.04
C GLN A 494 48.97 -47.05 9.94
N GLY A 495 49.05 -45.74 10.22
CA GLY A 495 48.57 -44.67 9.34
C GLY A 495 49.58 -43.55 9.04
N LEU A 496 49.19 -42.63 8.16
CA LEU A 496 49.98 -41.45 7.75
C LEU A 496 49.81 -40.28 8.73
N GLU A 497 50.22 -40.48 9.98
CA GLU A 497 50.11 -39.47 11.05
C GLU A 497 50.93 -38.20 10.74
N PHE A 498 50.26 -37.04 10.77
CA PHE A 498 50.90 -35.74 10.94
C PHE A 498 50.42 -35.10 12.24
N ARG A 499 51.34 -34.45 12.96
CA ARG A 499 51.19 -34.02 14.36
C ARG A 499 49.83 -33.37 14.69
N GLY A 500 48.97 -34.13 15.37
CA GLY A 500 47.76 -33.64 16.03
C GLY A 500 46.46 -33.77 15.23
N LEU A 501 46.45 -34.50 14.10
CA LEU A 501 45.24 -34.83 13.35
C LEU A 501 45.27 -36.29 12.91
N ASP A 502 44.46 -37.12 13.57
CA ASP A 502 44.17 -38.48 13.12
C ASP A 502 43.33 -38.39 11.84
N LEU A 503 43.77 -39.07 10.78
CA LEU A 503 43.03 -39.18 9.53
C LEU A 503 42.16 -40.44 9.57
N PRO A 504 40.94 -40.45 8.99
CA PRO A 504 40.10 -41.65 9.03
C PRO A 504 40.72 -42.78 8.21
N ASP A 505 40.82 -43.97 8.81
CA ASP A 505 41.49 -45.15 8.23
C ASP A 505 40.69 -45.76 7.06
N SER A 506 39.38 -45.46 6.96
CA SER A 506 38.50 -45.96 5.91
C SER A 506 37.97 -44.86 4.97
N ILE A 507 37.93 -45.16 3.67
CA ILE A 507 37.23 -44.34 2.65
C ILE A 507 35.76 -44.10 3.05
N GLY A 508 35.12 -45.08 3.72
CA GLY A 508 33.76 -44.94 4.24
C GLY A 508 33.64 -43.85 5.31
N GLU A 509 34.63 -43.74 6.21
CA GLU A 509 34.65 -42.74 7.28
C GLU A 509 34.91 -41.34 6.71
N VAL A 510 35.84 -41.20 5.75
CA VAL A 510 36.07 -39.93 5.03
C VAL A 510 34.77 -39.45 4.35
N VAL A 511 34.01 -40.36 3.72
CA VAL A 511 32.71 -40.03 3.10
C VAL A 511 31.65 -39.68 4.14
N VAL A 512 31.53 -40.43 5.24
CA VAL A 512 30.57 -40.14 6.32
C VAL A 512 30.87 -38.80 6.99
N CYS A 513 32.13 -38.50 7.30
CA CYS A 513 32.55 -37.20 7.83
C CYS A 513 32.29 -36.07 6.83
N GLY A 514 32.57 -36.26 5.53
CA GLY A 514 32.27 -35.28 4.49
C GLY A 514 30.77 -34.99 4.36
N VAL A 515 29.92 -36.02 4.40
CA VAL A 515 28.46 -35.88 4.42
C VAL A 515 27.99 -35.15 5.68
N LEU A 516 28.53 -35.51 6.86
CA LEU A 516 28.16 -34.89 8.13
C LEU A 516 28.59 -33.42 8.22
N VAL A 517 29.72 -33.03 7.63
CA VAL A 517 30.13 -31.61 7.54
C VAL A 517 29.18 -30.83 6.64
N LEU A 518 28.86 -31.35 5.44
CA LEU A 518 27.93 -30.70 4.50
C LEU A 518 26.49 -30.62 5.04
N GLN A 519 26.06 -31.62 5.80
CA GLN A 519 24.78 -31.63 6.50
C GLN A 519 24.77 -30.67 7.70
N GLY A 520 25.82 -30.72 8.53
CA GLY A 520 26.00 -29.86 9.69
C GLY A 520 26.03 -28.37 9.33
N GLN A 521 26.67 -28.01 8.22
CA GLN A 521 26.64 -26.65 7.67
C GLN A 521 25.19 -26.20 7.41
N ARG A 522 24.41 -26.99 6.67
CA ARG A 522 22.99 -26.67 6.38
C ARG A 522 22.14 -26.52 7.65
N VAL A 523 22.40 -27.36 8.67
CA VAL A 523 21.72 -27.26 9.97
C VAL A 523 22.11 -25.97 10.70
N LEU A 524 23.38 -25.57 10.66
CA LEU A 524 23.85 -24.29 11.22
C LEU A 524 23.26 -23.09 10.48
N ASP A 525 23.17 -23.12 9.15
CA ASP A 525 22.55 -22.07 8.33
C ASP A 525 21.05 -21.92 8.67
N MET A 526 20.33 -23.04 8.82
CA MET A 526 18.93 -23.06 9.29
C MET A 526 18.80 -22.46 10.70
N ILE A 527 19.67 -22.82 11.64
CA ILE A 527 19.68 -22.25 13.00
C ILE A 527 19.96 -20.74 12.95
N GLY A 528 20.88 -20.29 12.09
CA GLY A 528 21.19 -18.88 11.85
C GLY A 528 19.98 -18.09 11.37
N ARG A 529 19.33 -18.54 10.29
CA ARG A 529 18.09 -17.94 9.76
C ARG A 529 17.00 -17.85 10.84
N PHE A 530 16.75 -18.94 11.58
CA PHE A 530 15.73 -18.98 12.63
C PHE A 530 16.02 -18.00 13.78
N LEU A 531 17.25 -17.97 14.30
CA LEU A 531 17.65 -17.05 15.37
C LEU A 531 17.59 -15.57 14.92
N GLN A 532 17.85 -15.29 13.65
CA GLN A 532 17.88 -13.93 13.12
C GLN A 532 16.50 -13.38 12.79
N ALA A 533 15.60 -14.19 12.24
CA ALA A 533 14.18 -13.87 12.16
C ALA A 533 13.59 -13.64 13.56
N ARG A 534 13.95 -14.48 14.55
CA ARG A 534 13.59 -14.27 15.96
C ARG A 534 14.12 -12.95 16.54
N LYS A 535 15.27 -12.46 16.07
CA LYS A 535 15.81 -11.12 16.42
C LYS A 535 15.05 -9.96 15.75
N ARG A 536 14.40 -10.18 14.59
CA ARG A 536 13.52 -9.18 13.93
C ARG A 536 12.11 -9.11 14.55
N ARG A 537 11.61 -10.18 15.18
CA ARG A 537 10.26 -10.33 15.79
C ARG A 537 9.98 -9.41 17.02
N GLY A 538 10.59 -8.23 17.14
CA GLY A 538 10.77 -7.58 18.44
C GLY A 538 10.69 -6.04 18.55
N SER A 539 10.43 -5.29 17.48
CA SER A 539 10.41 -3.81 17.54
C SER A 539 9.02 -3.17 17.59
N ASP A 540 8.03 -3.73 16.88
CA ASP A 540 6.85 -2.95 16.47
C ASP A 540 5.46 -3.55 16.78
N HIS A 541 5.39 -4.81 17.22
CA HIS A 541 4.12 -5.49 17.50
C HIS A 541 3.51 -5.01 18.83
N GLY A 542 2.22 -4.65 18.84
CA GLY A 542 1.48 -4.33 20.06
C GLY A 542 1.94 -3.06 20.80
N VAL A 543 2.85 -2.28 20.22
CA VAL A 543 3.21 -0.95 20.73
C VAL A 543 2.01 -0.03 20.54
N LYS A 544 1.40 0.42 21.65
CA LYS A 544 0.31 1.41 21.58
C LYS A 544 0.83 2.73 21.03
N ALA A 545 0.13 3.27 20.04
CA ALA A 545 0.41 4.57 19.45
C ALA A 545 0.30 5.71 20.47
N GLN A 546 1.05 6.80 20.24
CA GLN A 546 1.05 7.99 21.10
C GLN A 546 0.70 9.27 20.32
N GLY A 547 0.26 10.31 21.05
CA GLY A 547 -0.07 11.64 20.52
C GLY A 547 -1.56 11.86 20.23
N ASP A 548 -1.90 13.08 19.79
CA ASP A 548 -3.28 13.53 19.57
C ASP A 548 -3.59 13.86 18.11
N GLY A 549 -4.59 13.19 17.52
CA GLY A 549 -4.97 13.31 16.12
C GLY A 549 -5.46 11.99 15.51
N TRP A 550 -5.22 11.81 14.22
CA TRP A 550 -5.63 10.65 13.43
C TRP A 550 -4.80 9.41 13.73
N LEU A 551 -5.44 8.41 14.33
CA LEU A 551 -4.88 7.11 14.72
C LEU A 551 -5.22 6.06 13.66
N LEU A 552 -4.19 5.48 13.03
CA LEU A 552 -4.33 4.37 12.09
C LEU A 552 -3.98 3.05 12.79
N THR A 553 -4.94 2.12 12.83
CA THR A 553 -4.78 0.75 13.37
C THR A 553 -5.00 -0.27 12.26
N ILE A 554 -4.06 -1.20 12.07
CA ILE A 554 -4.09 -2.26 11.07
C ILE A 554 -4.08 -3.61 11.78
N ALA A 555 -4.93 -4.53 11.38
CA ALA A 555 -4.77 -5.96 11.65
C ALA A 555 -4.47 -6.71 10.36
N LEU A 556 -3.32 -7.41 10.35
CA LEU A 556 -2.89 -8.34 9.31
C LEU A 556 -3.32 -9.75 9.72
N ILE A 557 -4.29 -10.32 9.03
CA ILE A 557 -4.86 -11.63 9.38
C ILE A 557 -4.06 -12.72 8.68
N GLU A 558 -4.23 -12.87 7.37
CA GLU A 558 -3.64 -13.95 6.58
C GLU A 558 -3.25 -13.50 5.17
N GLY A 559 -2.37 -14.24 4.52
CA GLY A 559 -2.01 -14.10 3.12
C GLY A 559 -2.34 -15.38 2.37
N SER A 560 -2.64 -15.27 1.07
CA SER A 560 -3.04 -16.41 0.26
C SER A 560 -2.42 -16.38 -1.13
N ASN A 561 -2.09 -17.56 -1.63
CA ASN A 561 -1.43 -17.87 -2.89
C ASN A 561 -0.17 -17.00 -3.11
N LEU A 562 0.67 -16.85 -2.08
CA LEU A 562 1.97 -16.19 -2.26
C LEU A 562 2.88 -17.01 -3.18
N ALA A 563 3.78 -16.34 -3.90
CA ALA A 563 4.70 -17.02 -4.82
C ALA A 563 5.82 -17.73 -4.07
N ALA A 564 6.12 -18.98 -4.43
CA ALA A 564 7.31 -19.68 -3.98
C ALA A 564 8.54 -19.16 -4.74
N VAL A 565 9.53 -18.67 -4.00
CA VAL A 565 10.84 -18.26 -4.54
C VAL A 565 11.91 -19.31 -4.23
N ASP A 566 11.81 -19.95 -3.07
CA ASP A 566 12.86 -20.82 -2.54
C ASP A 566 12.94 -22.16 -3.29
N SER A 567 14.15 -22.71 -3.35
CA SER A 567 14.46 -24.01 -3.99
C SER A 567 13.69 -25.20 -3.38
N THR A 568 13.08 -25.00 -2.21
CA THR A 568 12.23 -25.94 -1.49
C THR A 568 10.77 -25.98 -1.99
N GLY A 569 10.35 -25.02 -2.82
CA GLY A 569 8.96 -24.86 -3.27
C GLY A 569 8.06 -24.08 -2.30
N TYR A 570 8.66 -23.37 -1.34
CA TYR A 570 7.98 -22.50 -0.38
C TYR A 570 8.62 -21.09 -0.39
N SER A 571 8.26 -20.29 0.62
CA SER A 571 8.82 -18.97 0.94
C SER A 571 8.70 -18.72 2.45
N ASP A 572 9.46 -17.77 2.98
CA ASP A 572 9.44 -17.28 4.37
C ASP A 572 8.83 -15.84 4.44
N PRO A 573 7.56 -15.63 4.06
CA PRO A 573 6.98 -14.30 3.86
C PRO A 573 6.88 -13.42 5.12
N TYR A 574 7.08 -12.11 4.91
CA TYR A 574 6.72 -11.03 5.82
C TYR A 574 6.19 -9.80 5.06
N VAL A 575 5.46 -8.93 5.77
CA VAL A 575 4.81 -7.73 5.24
C VAL A 575 5.42 -6.47 5.86
N VAL A 576 5.57 -5.42 5.05
CA VAL A 576 5.96 -4.07 5.49
C VAL A 576 4.86 -3.09 5.11
N PHE A 577 4.31 -2.41 6.11
CA PHE A 577 3.34 -1.32 5.94
C PHE A 577 4.06 0.01 6.01
N THR A 578 3.90 0.86 4.98
CA THR A 578 4.47 2.21 4.93
C THR A 578 3.35 3.24 4.90
N CYS A 579 3.34 4.19 5.83
CA CYS A 579 2.37 5.29 5.85
C CYS A 579 3.02 6.58 6.35
N ASN A 580 2.86 7.68 5.60
CA ASN A 580 3.43 9.01 5.90
C ASN A 580 4.92 8.97 6.31
N GLY A 581 5.72 8.13 5.63
CA GLY A 581 7.16 7.97 5.87
C GLY A 581 7.55 7.12 7.07
N LYS A 582 6.59 6.63 7.88
CA LYS A 582 6.82 5.62 8.92
C LYS A 582 6.59 4.22 8.36
N THR A 583 7.34 3.24 8.85
CA THR A 583 7.25 1.82 8.47
C THR A 583 6.94 0.93 9.68
N LYS A 584 6.15 -0.12 9.46
CA LYS A 584 5.85 -1.18 10.44
C LYS A 584 5.98 -2.55 9.76
N THR A 585 6.63 -3.52 10.41
CA THR A 585 6.99 -4.81 9.80
C THR A 585 6.37 -5.98 10.55
N SER A 586 5.82 -6.95 9.83
CA SER A 586 5.25 -8.18 10.40
C SER A 586 6.33 -9.16 10.88
N SER A 587 5.92 -10.18 11.65
CA SER A 587 6.76 -11.34 11.86
C SER A 587 6.89 -12.16 10.58
N ILE A 588 8.00 -12.88 10.48
CA ILE A 588 8.33 -13.79 9.37
C ILE A 588 7.62 -15.13 9.62
N LYS A 589 6.93 -15.65 8.61
CA LYS A 589 6.24 -16.95 8.67
C LYS A 589 6.98 -17.95 7.79
N PHE A 590 7.65 -18.91 8.41
CA PHE A 590 8.52 -19.84 7.66
C PHE A 590 7.73 -20.84 6.80
N GLN A 591 8.28 -21.13 5.62
CA GLN A 591 7.92 -22.22 4.71
C GLN A 591 6.41 -22.34 4.43
N THR A 592 5.77 -21.21 4.06
CA THR A 592 4.34 -21.18 3.75
C THR A 592 4.00 -20.17 2.65
N LEU A 593 3.04 -20.57 1.80
CA LEU A 593 2.43 -19.72 0.77
C LEU A 593 1.03 -19.21 1.20
N GLU A 594 0.51 -19.74 2.31
CA GLU A 594 -0.70 -19.31 3.01
C GLU A 594 -0.31 -18.88 4.46
N PRO A 595 0.44 -17.78 4.65
CA PRO A 595 0.84 -17.32 5.98
C PRO A 595 -0.34 -16.79 6.81
N GLN A 596 -0.38 -17.13 8.09
CA GLN A 596 -1.29 -16.53 9.07
C GLN A 596 -0.50 -15.72 10.10
N TRP A 597 -0.81 -14.43 10.19
CA TRP A 597 -0.16 -13.46 11.08
C TRP A 597 -0.96 -13.24 12.35
N ASN A 598 -2.21 -12.81 12.22
CA ASN A 598 -3.06 -12.31 13.31
C ASN A 598 -2.36 -11.21 14.13
N GLU A 599 -1.65 -10.31 13.45
CA GLU A 599 -0.80 -9.27 14.04
C GLU A 599 -1.43 -7.87 13.91
N ILE A 600 -1.23 -7.05 14.95
CA ILE A 600 -1.82 -5.72 15.08
C ILE A 600 -0.71 -4.67 15.11
N PHE A 601 -0.88 -3.62 14.30
CA PHE A 601 0.03 -2.49 14.17
C PHE A 601 -0.73 -1.19 14.39
N GLU A 602 -0.20 -0.32 15.24
CA GLU A 602 -0.68 1.05 15.38
C GLU A 602 0.39 2.03 14.90
N PHE A 603 -0.03 3.08 14.20
CA PHE A 603 0.79 4.23 13.83
C PHE A 603 0.45 5.41 14.74
N ASP A 604 1.46 6.16 15.20
CA ASP A 604 1.27 7.33 16.07
C ASP A 604 0.30 8.35 15.47
N ALA A 605 -0.37 9.10 16.32
CA ALA A 605 -1.43 10.01 15.90
C ALA A 605 -0.89 11.13 14.98
N MET A 606 -1.52 11.26 13.81
CA MET A 606 -1.14 12.22 12.77
C MET A 606 -2.01 13.47 12.85
N HIS A 607 -1.46 14.65 12.51
CA HIS A 607 -2.26 15.88 12.52
C HIS A 607 -3.39 15.82 11.46
N ASP A 608 -3.07 15.30 10.28
CA ASP A 608 -3.94 15.19 9.12
C ASP A 608 -4.16 13.71 8.76
N PRO A 609 -5.29 13.34 8.14
CA PRO A 609 -5.61 11.94 7.84
C PRO A 609 -4.67 11.35 6.76
N PRO A 610 -4.29 10.07 6.88
CA PRO A 610 -3.45 9.41 5.88
C PRO A 610 -4.19 9.33 4.55
N SER A 611 -3.52 9.70 3.46
CA SER A 611 -4.12 9.67 2.10
C SER A 611 -3.88 8.34 1.36
N MET A 612 -2.78 7.66 1.71
CA MET A 612 -2.30 6.43 1.10
C MET A 612 -1.49 5.62 2.13
N MET A 613 -1.47 4.30 1.97
CA MET A 613 -0.58 3.40 2.70
C MET A 613 -0.11 2.31 1.73
N ASP A 614 1.19 2.08 1.71
CA ASP A 614 1.83 1.08 0.86
C ASP A 614 2.04 -0.22 1.65
N VAL A 615 1.86 -1.35 0.97
CA VAL A 615 1.89 -2.69 1.57
C VAL A 615 2.80 -3.58 0.72
N ASP A 616 4.05 -3.73 1.15
CA ASP A 616 5.04 -4.56 0.48
C ASP A 616 5.15 -5.92 1.15
N VAL A 617 5.26 -6.99 0.35
CA VAL A 617 5.44 -8.37 0.81
C VAL A 617 6.76 -8.89 0.30
N TYR A 618 7.57 -9.41 1.21
CA TYR A 618 8.94 -9.86 0.95
C TYR A 618 9.16 -11.29 1.44
N ASP A 619 10.08 -11.98 0.78
CA ASP A 619 10.68 -13.23 1.27
C ASP A 619 11.85 -12.94 2.23
N PHE A 620 12.12 -13.86 3.17
CA PHE A 620 13.22 -13.75 4.13
C PHE A 620 14.35 -14.74 3.81
N ASP A 621 15.05 -14.48 2.69
CA ASP A 621 16.20 -15.25 2.25
C ASP A 621 17.37 -15.24 3.25
N GLY A 622 17.59 -14.11 3.96
CA GLY A 622 18.67 -13.99 4.93
C GLY A 622 19.01 -12.55 5.34
N PRO A 623 20.21 -12.34 5.92
CA PRO A 623 20.70 -11.02 6.31
C PRO A 623 21.57 -10.31 5.27
N PHE A 624 22.04 -11.02 4.23
CA PHE A 624 22.96 -10.51 3.22
C PHE A 624 22.35 -10.46 1.80
N ASP A 625 21.18 -11.06 1.64
CA ASP A 625 20.41 -11.09 0.40
C ASP A 625 19.49 -9.87 0.28
N GLU A 626 19.30 -9.33 -0.93
CA GLU A 626 18.29 -8.31 -1.18
C GLU A 626 16.90 -8.96 -1.11
N ALA A 627 16.06 -8.54 -0.16
CA ALA A 627 14.79 -9.21 0.15
C ALA A 627 13.87 -9.32 -1.07
N THR A 628 13.58 -10.56 -1.49
CA THR A 628 12.82 -10.82 -2.71
C THR A 628 11.37 -10.34 -2.58
N SER A 629 10.96 -9.35 -3.38
CA SER A 629 9.59 -8.85 -3.35
C SER A 629 8.61 -9.87 -3.95
N LEU A 630 7.76 -10.44 -3.11
CA LEU A 630 6.69 -11.36 -3.48
C LEU A 630 5.50 -10.62 -4.10
N GLY A 631 5.24 -9.39 -3.65
CA GLY A 631 4.23 -8.49 -4.23
C GLY A 631 4.11 -7.17 -3.47
N HIS A 632 3.39 -6.21 -4.06
CA HIS A 632 3.18 -4.86 -3.53
C HIS A 632 1.71 -4.42 -3.74
N ALA A 633 1.11 -3.67 -2.82
CA ALA A 633 -0.20 -3.07 -3.03
C ALA A 633 -0.38 -1.71 -2.32
N GLU A 634 -1.17 -0.82 -2.93
CA GLU A 634 -1.53 0.49 -2.40
C GLU A 634 -2.95 0.48 -1.79
N VAL A 635 -3.11 0.93 -0.54
CA VAL A 635 -4.40 1.26 0.06
C VAL A 635 -4.63 2.77 -0.05
N ASN A 636 -5.74 3.18 -0.67
CA ASN A 636 -6.03 4.60 -0.91
C ASN A 636 -7.27 5.07 -0.14
N PHE A 637 -7.06 5.66 1.04
CA PHE A 637 -8.11 6.18 1.93
C PHE A 637 -8.95 7.32 1.32
N VAL A 638 -8.52 7.89 0.18
CA VAL A 638 -9.23 8.93 -0.59
C VAL A 638 -10.19 8.32 -1.65
N LYS A 639 -10.17 7.00 -1.84
CA LYS A 639 -11.01 6.25 -2.80
C LYS A 639 -11.90 5.20 -2.12
N SER A 640 -11.41 4.52 -1.09
CA SER A 640 -12.12 3.45 -0.36
C SER A 640 -13.10 4.00 0.67
N ASN A 641 -14.22 3.32 0.89
CA ASN A 641 -15.08 3.59 2.04
C ASN A 641 -14.49 2.97 3.32
N LEU A 642 -14.55 3.64 4.48
CA LEU A 642 -14.09 3.07 5.75
C LEU A 642 -14.82 1.76 6.09
N SER A 643 -16.11 1.65 5.74
CA SER A 643 -16.88 0.40 5.91
C SER A 643 -16.37 -0.76 5.06
N GLU A 644 -15.73 -0.49 3.91
CA GLU A 644 -15.07 -1.51 3.08
C GLU A 644 -13.70 -1.90 3.65
N LEU A 645 -13.00 -0.97 4.31
CA LEU A 645 -11.67 -1.20 4.90
C LEU A 645 -11.71 -1.99 6.22
N ALA A 646 -12.89 -2.16 6.83
CA ALA A 646 -13.08 -2.90 8.08
C ALA A 646 -12.79 -4.41 7.96
N ASP A 647 -13.00 -5.02 6.78
CA ASP A 647 -12.61 -6.42 6.49
C ASP A 647 -12.54 -6.66 4.97
N PHE A 648 -11.32 -6.72 4.40
CA PHE A 648 -11.14 -6.87 2.95
C PHE A 648 -9.88 -7.64 2.55
N TRP A 649 -9.95 -8.23 1.35
CA TRP A 649 -8.82 -8.87 0.69
C TRP A 649 -8.22 -7.92 -0.37
N ILE A 650 -6.94 -7.58 -0.22
CA ILE A 650 -6.20 -6.77 -1.19
C ILE A 650 -5.37 -7.67 -2.12
N PRO A 651 -5.53 -7.57 -3.45
CA PRO A 651 -4.70 -8.29 -4.40
C PRO A 651 -3.33 -7.62 -4.53
N LEU A 652 -2.27 -8.44 -4.53
CA LEU A 652 -0.91 -7.96 -4.70
C LEU A 652 -0.56 -7.77 -6.18
N GLN A 653 0.23 -6.74 -6.46
CA GLN A 653 0.78 -6.40 -7.76
C GLN A 653 2.25 -6.83 -7.84
N GLY A 654 2.78 -6.95 -9.06
CA GLY A 654 4.13 -7.46 -9.32
C GLY A 654 4.13 -8.77 -10.11
N LYS A 655 5.27 -9.13 -10.70
CA LYS A 655 5.37 -10.26 -11.65
C LYS A 655 5.07 -11.61 -11.01
N LEU A 656 5.55 -11.82 -9.78
CA LEU A 656 5.31 -13.04 -9.01
C LEU A 656 3.86 -13.09 -8.50
N ALA A 657 3.43 -12.04 -7.78
CA ALA A 657 2.05 -11.89 -7.31
C ALA A 657 0.97 -12.11 -8.39
N GLN A 658 1.15 -11.54 -9.59
CA GLN A 658 0.17 -11.69 -10.68
C GLN A 658 0.14 -13.11 -11.28
N ALA A 659 1.26 -13.84 -11.27
CA ALA A 659 1.31 -15.23 -11.73
C ALA A 659 0.61 -16.17 -10.73
N CYS A 660 0.76 -15.93 -9.43
CA CYS A 660 0.17 -16.75 -8.36
C CYS A 660 -1.23 -16.26 -7.91
N GLN A 661 -1.69 -15.09 -8.36
CA GLN A 661 -2.91 -14.41 -7.88
C GLN A 661 -2.88 -14.07 -6.38
N SER A 662 -1.70 -13.70 -5.86
CA SER A 662 -1.41 -13.47 -4.44
C SER A 662 -2.25 -12.34 -3.82
N LYS A 663 -2.68 -12.52 -2.55
CA LYS A 663 -3.53 -11.56 -1.82
C LYS A 663 -3.19 -11.53 -0.33
N LEU A 664 -3.55 -10.44 0.35
CA LEU A 664 -3.55 -10.31 1.81
C LEU A 664 -4.97 -10.02 2.33
N HIS A 665 -5.28 -10.49 3.54
CA HIS A 665 -6.50 -10.19 4.30
C HIS A 665 -6.17 -9.16 5.39
N LEU A 666 -6.77 -7.98 5.29
CA LEU A 666 -6.54 -6.84 6.18
C LEU A 666 -7.84 -6.36 6.81
N ARG A 667 -7.72 -5.80 8.02
CA ARG A 667 -8.72 -4.92 8.63
C ARG A 667 -8.03 -3.61 9.01
N ILE A 668 -8.62 -2.47 8.66
CA ILE A 668 -8.05 -1.15 8.94
C ILE A 668 -9.09 -0.27 9.62
N PHE A 669 -8.70 0.34 10.73
CA PHE A 669 -9.50 1.29 11.50
C PHE A 669 -8.77 2.63 11.50
N LEU A 670 -9.50 3.72 11.19
CA LEU A 670 -8.98 5.07 11.17
C LEU A 670 -9.84 5.95 12.08
N ASN A 671 -9.31 6.27 13.26
CA ASN A 671 -10.00 7.02 14.30
C ASN A 671 -9.33 8.39 14.48
N ASN A 672 -9.96 9.32 15.22
CA ASN A 672 -9.34 10.60 15.61
C ASN A 672 -9.51 10.81 17.12
N THR A 673 -8.42 11.02 17.87
CA THR A 673 -8.49 11.25 19.33
C THR A 673 -9.15 12.58 19.70
N ARG A 674 -9.26 13.51 18.74
CA ARG A 674 -9.84 14.85 18.93
C ARG A 674 -11.38 14.90 18.78
N GLY A 675 -12.04 13.77 18.54
CA GLY A 675 -13.51 13.65 18.47
C GLY A 675 -14.04 13.07 17.15
N THR A 676 -15.26 12.55 17.21
CA THR A 676 -15.97 11.89 16.10
C THR A 676 -16.41 12.88 15.01
N ASP A 677 -16.91 14.06 15.37
CA ASP A 677 -17.40 15.11 14.43
C ASP A 677 -16.41 15.43 13.29
N ILE A 678 -15.11 15.46 13.61
CA ILE A 678 -14.03 15.77 12.66
C ILE A 678 -13.89 14.65 11.60
N VAL A 679 -14.17 13.41 11.98
CA VAL A 679 -14.20 12.25 11.06
C VAL A 679 -15.42 12.35 10.14
N THR A 680 -16.59 12.69 10.69
CA THR A 680 -17.84 12.83 9.93
C THR A 680 -17.78 13.99 8.93
N GLU A 681 -17.18 15.13 9.29
CA GLU A 681 -16.93 16.24 8.35
C GLU A 681 -15.95 15.82 7.23
N TYR A 682 -14.87 15.11 7.58
CA TYR A 682 -13.90 14.60 6.60
C TYR A 682 -14.55 13.62 5.60
N LEU A 683 -15.34 12.65 6.07
CA LEU A 683 -16.08 11.71 5.22
C LEU A 683 -17.06 12.45 4.30
N THR A 684 -17.83 13.39 4.85
CA THR A 684 -18.77 14.24 4.10
C THR A 684 -18.07 15.09 3.02
N LYS A 685 -16.76 15.36 3.16
CA LYS A 685 -15.91 16.02 2.17
C LYS A 685 -15.33 15.03 1.14
N MET A 686 -14.98 13.81 1.55
CA MET A 686 -14.51 12.72 0.67
C MET A 686 -15.54 12.38 -0.41
N GLU A 687 -16.77 12.07 -0.02
CA GLU A 687 -17.83 11.61 -0.92
C GLU A 687 -18.14 12.63 -2.03
N LYS A 688 -18.11 13.92 -1.67
CA LYS A 688 -18.35 15.04 -2.60
C LYS A 688 -17.28 15.14 -3.70
N GLU A 689 -16.06 14.66 -3.48
CA GLU A 689 -15.03 14.56 -4.53
C GLU A 689 -15.12 13.25 -5.33
N VAL A 690 -15.55 12.14 -4.73
CA VAL A 690 -15.79 10.88 -5.44
C VAL A 690 -16.96 11.03 -6.43
N GLY A 691 -18.06 11.68 -6.02
CA GLY A 691 -19.23 11.91 -6.87
C GLY A 691 -18.92 12.67 -8.17
N LYS A 692 -18.00 13.65 -8.14
CA LYS A 692 -17.58 14.41 -9.34
C LYS A 692 -16.89 13.54 -10.38
N LYS A 693 -16.12 12.52 -9.97
CA LYS A 693 -15.38 11.63 -10.89
C LYS A 693 -16.34 10.82 -11.79
N LYS A 694 -17.45 10.32 -11.22
CA LYS A 694 -18.51 9.62 -11.98
C LYS A 694 -19.19 10.50 -13.04
N LEU A 695 -19.34 11.81 -12.80
CA LEU A 695 -20.01 12.73 -13.72
C LEU A 695 -19.28 12.89 -15.07
N PHE A 696 -17.95 12.95 -15.04
CA PHE A 696 -17.14 13.16 -16.25
C PHE A 696 -16.74 11.83 -16.93
N GLY A 697 -16.72 10.72 -16.20
CA GLY A 697 -16.34 9.40 -16.74
C GLY A 697 -14.89 9.39 -17.21
N LEU A 698 -13.97 9.70 -16.30
CA LEU A 698 -12.52 9.62 -16.51
C LEU A 698 -12.05 8.14 -16.46
N PRO A 699 -10.92 7.78 -17.09
CA PRO A 699 -10.26 6.50 -16.87
C PRO A 699 -9.91 6.26 -15.38
N PRO A 700 -9.80 5.00 -14.91
CA PRO A 700 -9.49 4.68 -13.50
C PRO A 700 -8.18 5.30 -12.97
N GLU A 701 -7.24 5.57 -13.88
CA GLU A 701 -5.91 6.12 -13.61
C GLU A 701 -5.91 7.67 -13.58
N GLU A 702 -7.01 8.32 -13.95
CA GLU A 702 -7.14 9.78 -14.02
C GLU A 702 -8.04 10.31 -12.90
N PHE A 703 -7.54 11.31 -12.16
CA PHE A 703 -8.35 12.08 -11.21
C PHE A 703 -8.73 13.46 -11.78
N LEU A 704 -9.88 13.98 -11.38
CA LEU A 704 -10.29 15.34 -11.72
C LEU A 704 -9.40 16.34 -10.96
N ILE A 705 -8.66 17.18 -11.67
CA ILE A 705 -7.89 18.30 -11.10
C ILE A 705 -8.80 19.51 -10.90
N ASN A 706 -9.65 19.81 -11.88
CA ASN A 706 -10.62 20.91 -11.80
C ASN A 706 -11.70 20.81 -12.89
N ASP A 707 -12.83 21.50 -12.73
CA ASP A 707 -13.82 21.68 -13.78
C ASP A 707 -14.36 23.12 -13.84
N PHE A 708 -14.53 23.64 -15.06
CA PHE A 708 -14.91 25.02 -15.30
C PHE A 708 -16.15 25.12 -16.19
N THR A 709 -17.23 25.73 -15.67
CA THR A 709 -18.41 26.04 -16.49
C THR A 709 -18.08 27.11 -17.54
N CYS A 710 -18.31 26.78 -18.80
CA CYS A 710 -18.02 27.63 -19.97
C CYS A 710 -18.93 27.29 -21.16
N HIS A 711 -18.86 28.10 -22.22
CA HIS A 711 -19.58 27.88 -23.47
C HIS A 711 -18.64 27.48 -24.61
N LEU A 712 -18.91 26.35 -25.25
CA LEU A 712 -18.23 25.93 -26.49
C LEU A 712 -18.87 26.64 -27.70
N LYS A 713 -18.07 27.39 -28.46
CA LYS A 713 -18.55 28.24 -29.57
C LYS A 713 -18.67 27.45 -30.88
N ARG A 714 -19.84 26.82 -31.10
CA ARG A 714 -20.25 26.16 -32.37
C ARG A 714 -21.23 27.07 -33.15
N LYS A 715 -21.93 26.54 -34.17
CA LYS A 715 -23.00 27.27 -34.89
C LYS A 715 -24.10 27.80 -33.95
N MET A 716 -24.43 27.04 -32.91
CA MET A 716 -25.09 27.55 -31.70
C MET A 716 -24.13 27.36 -30.51
N PRO A 717 -24.00 28.32 -29.58
CA PRO A 717 -23.21 28.14 -28.37
C PRO A 717 -23.76 27.00 -27.52
N MET A 718 -22.89 26.15 -26.96
CA MET A 718 -23.29 25.08 -26.05
C MET A 718 -22.68 25.31 -24.66
N GLN A 719 -23.54 25.51 -23.66
CA GLN A 719 -23.12 25.56 -22.26
C GLN A 719 -22.69 24.17 -21.78
N GLY A 720 -21.61 24.10 -21.01
CA GLY A 720 -21.11 22.85 -20.43
C GLY A 720 -19.98 23.11 -19.44
N ARG A 721 -19.23 22.05 -19.12
CA ARG A 721 -18.08 22.05 -18.22
C ARG A 721 -16.84 21.55 -18.95
N LEU A 722 -15.78 22.33 -18.91
CA LEU A 722 -14.43 21.96 -19.34
C LEU A 722 -13.71 21.33 -18.13
N PHE A 723 -13.44 20.03 -18.18
CA PHE A 723 -12.82 19.26 -17.10
C PHE A 723 -11.36 18.96 -17.40
N LEU A 724 -10.53 18.94 -16.36
CA LEU A 724 -9.08 18.75 -16.43
C LEU A 724 -8.64 17.57 -15.56
N SER A 725 -7.74 16.73 -16.06
CA SER A 725 -7.08 15.64 -15.33
C SER A 725 -5.57 15.66 -15.63
N PRO A 726 -4.74 14.81 -15.00
CA PRO A 726 -3.29 14.75 -15.24
C PRO A 726 -2.91 14.67 -16.71
N ARG A 727 -3.45 13.73 -17.50
CA ARG A 727 -3.11 13.57 -18.93
C ARG A 727 -4.14 14.19 -19.89
N ILE A 728 -5.36 14.49 -19.42
CA ILE A 728 -6.51 14.82 -20.29
C ILE A 728 -7.08 16.21 -20.01
N ILE A 729 -7.50 16.89 -21.07
CA ILE A 729 -8.45 18.00 -21.02
C ILE A 729 -9.66 17.66 -21.90
N GLY A 730 -10.87 17.89 -21.39
CA GLY A 730 -12.10 17.53 -22.10
C GLY A 730 -13.29 18.40 -21.76
N PHE A 731 -14.35 18.27 -22.56
CA PHE A 731 -15.58 19.05 -22.42
C PHE A 731 -16.78 18.13 -22.33
N TYR A 732 -17.69 18.45 -21.41
CA TYR A 732 -18.97 17.76 -21.21
C TYR A 732 -20.12 18.76 -21.20
N ALA A 733 -21.14 18.49 -22.02
CA ALA A 733 -22.42 19.19 -22.01
C ALA A 733 -23.57 18.18 -22.11
N ASN A 734 -24.68 18.45 -21.43
CA ASN A 734 -25.94 17.72 -21.58
C ASN A 734 -27.05 18.74 -21.83
N LEU A 735 -27.59 18.75 -23.05
CA LEU A 735 -28.61 19.72 -23.46
C LEU A 735 -29.78 18.92 -24.07
N PHE A 736 -30.98 19.05 -23.48
CA PHE A 736 -32.18 18.29 -23.88
C PHE A 736 -31.93 16.77 -23.99
N GLY A 737 -31.15 16.19 -23.07
CA GLY A 737 -30.79 14.77 -23.05
C GLY A 737 -29.64 14.37 -24.00
N HIS A 738 -29.29 15.21 -24.97
CA HIS A 738 -28.15 14.97 -25.85
C HIS A 738 -26.83 15.29 -25.13
N LYS A 739 -26.15 14.23 -24.68
CA LYS A 739 -24.82 14.29 -24.07
C LYS A 739 -23.75 14.49 -25.15
N THR A 740 -23.06 15.64 -25.11
CA THR A 740 -21.86 15.91 -25.91
C THR A 740 -20.64 15.78 -24.99
N LYS A 741 -19.80 14.77 -25.22
CA LYS A 741 -18.52 14.56 -24.53
C LYS A 741 -17.41 14.40 -25.56
N PHE A 742 -16.28 15.06 -25.35
CA PHE A 742 -15.02 14.79 -26.06
C PHE A 742 -13.83 15.21 -25.18
N PHE A 743 -12.64 14.69 -25.50
CA PHE A 743 -11.40 15.04 -24.81
C PHE A 743 -10.19 14.85 -25.74
N PHE A 744 -9.04 15.37 -25.32
CA PHE A 744 -7.74 15.21 -25.98
C PHE A 744 -6.61 15.28 -24.94
N LEU A 745 -5.43 14.77 -25.29
CA LEU A 745 -4.27 14.77 -24.39
C LEU A 745 -3.62 16.16 -24.34
N TRP A 746 -2.98 16.52 -23.24
CA TRP A 746 -2.18 17.76 -23.14
C TRP A 746 -1.06 17.82 -24.19
N GLU A 747 -0.53 16.66 -24.60
CA GLU A 747 0.52 16.50 -25.61
C GLU A 747 0.02 16.74 -27.05
N ASP A 748 -1.27 16.50 -27.32
CA ASP A 748 -1.91 16.76 -28.61
C ASP A 748 -2.13 18.27 -28.88
N ILE A 749 -2.03 19.09 -27.85
CA ILE A 749 -2.15 20.55 -27.94
C ILE A 749 -0.84 21.11 -28.50
N GLU A 750 -0.97 21.93 -29.53
CA GLU A 750 0.13 22.66 -30.14
C GLU A 750 0.25 24.09 -29.60
N ASP A 751 -0.90 24.76 -29.37
CA ASP A 751 -0.95 26.12 -28.84
C ASP A 751 -2.27 26.39 -28.09
N ILE A 752 -2.22 27.31 -27.12
CA ILE A 752 -3.37 27.83 -26.38
C ILE A 752 -3.32 29.36 -26.40
N GLN A 753 -4.27 29.98 -27.10
CA GLN A 753 -4.33 31.44 -27.27
C GLN A 753 -5.48 32.05 -26.45
N VAL A 754 -5.23 33.20 -25.82
CA VAL A 754 -6.25 34.03 -25.17
C VAL A 754 -6.74 35.07 -26.18
N ILE A 755 -7.98 34.91 -26.64
CA ILE A 755 -8.64 35.89 -27.53
C ILE A 755 -9.26 37.00 -26.67
N PRO A 756 -8.99 38.29 -26.98
CA PRO A 756 -9.58 39.43 -26.29
C PRO A 756 -11.12 39.42 -26.25
N PRO A 757 -11.74 40.07 -25.26
CA PRO A 757 -13.20 40.17 -25.17
C PRO A 757 -13.77 40.91 -26.39
N THR A 758 -14.92 40.44 -26.87
CA THR A 758 -15.68 41.06 -27.98
C THR A 758 -17.15 41.18 -27.59
N LEU A 759 -17.91 42.03 -28.31
CA LEU A 759 -19.36 42.12 -28.14
C LEU A 759 -20.04 40.74 -28.27
N ALA A 760 -19.57 39.90 -29.19
CA ALA A 760 -20.03 38.51 -29.40
C ALA A 760 -19.47 37.47 -28.40
N SER A 761 -18.83 37.91 -27.30
CA SER A 761 -18.42 37.08 -26.16
C SER A 761 -18.87 37.64 -24.81
N MET A 762 -19.87 38.54 -24.79
CA MET A 762 -20.42 39.17 -23.57
C MET A 762 -19.33 39.83 -22.71
N ALA A 763 -18.44 40.60 -23.35
CA ALA A 763 -17.29 41.27 -22.74
C ALA A 763 -16.30 40.34 -21.98
N SER A 764 -16.47 39.02 -22.08
CA SER A 764 -15.58 38.03 -21.46
C SER A 764 -14.48 37.61 -22.43
N PRO A 765 -13.21 37.46 -21.98
CA PRO A 765 -12.17 36.83 -22.77
C PRO A 765 -12.50 35.37 -23.11
N SER A 766 -11.79 34.80 -24.09
CA SER A 766 -12.02 33.42 -24.53
C SER A 766 -10.73 32.67 -24.81
N LEU A 767 -10.76 31.34 -24.65
CA LEU A 767 -9.64 30.44 -24.89
C LEU A 767 -9.82 29.74 -26.24
N LEU A 768 -8.78 29.78 -27.06
CA LEU A 768 -8.65 29.03 -28.30
C LEU A 768 -7.59 27.95 -28.08
N ILE A 769 -7.97 26.67 -28.15
CA ILE A 769 -7.05 25.54 -28.11
C ILE A 769 -6.86 25.04 -29.55
N ILE A 770 -5.60 24.89 -29.96
CA ILE A 770 -5.20 24.42 -31.29
C ILE A 770 -4.50 23.07 -31.12
N LEU A 771 -5.01 22.03 -31.79
CA LEU A 771 -4.42 20.69 -31.77
C LEU A 771 -3.47 20.49 -32.95
N ARG A 772 -2.40 19.71 -32.70
CA ARG A 772 -1.44 19.26 -33.72
C ARG A 772 -2.18 18.60 -34.90
N ARG A 773 -1.67 18.79 -36.11
CA ARG A 773 -2.27 18.25 -37.35
C ARG A 773 -2.55 16.74 -37.23
N GLY A 774 -3.82 16.35 -37.42
CA GLY A 774 -4.26 14.95 -37.34
C GLY A 774 -4.60 14.41 -35.95
N LYS A 775 -4.44 15.20 -34.87
CA LYS A 775 -4.82 14.80 -33.50
C LYS A 775 -6.23 15.27 -33.13
N GLY A 776 -6.85 14.59 -32.16
CA GLY A 776 -8.19 14.90 -31.65
C GLY A 776 -9.33 14.67 -32.66
N MET A 777 -9.17 13.75 -33.62
CA MET A 777 -10.13 13.55 -34.71
C MET A 777 -11.53 13.13 -34.23
N ASP A 778 -11.64 12.39 -33.13
CA ASP A 778 -12.93 12.01 -32.52
C ASP A 778 -13.69 13.25 -31.99
N ALA A 779 -12.93 14.23 -31.50
CA ALA A 779 -13.42 15.52 -31.04
C ALA A 779 -13.78 16.51 -32.16
N LYS A 780 -13.58 16.16 -33.45
CA LYS A 780 -13.84 17.02 -34.63
C LYS A 780 -15.24 17.66 -34.62
N HIS A 781 -16.24 16.97 -34.07
CA HIS A 781 -17.61 17.49 -33.93
C HIS A 781 -17.71 18.72 -33.00
N GLY A 782 -16.80 18.87 -32.04
CA GLY A 782 -16.71 20.01 -31.12
C GLY A 782 -15.88 21.19 -31.65
N ALA A 783 -15.06 20.99 -32.68
CA ALA A 783 -14.22 22.04 -33.26
C ALA A 783 -15.06 23.09 -33.99
N LYS A 784 -14.62 24.36 -33.94
CA LYS A 784 -15.31 25.49 -34.57
C LYS A 784 -14.93 25.67 -36.04
N THR A 785 -13.65 25.44 -36.35
CA THR A 785 -13.04 25.57 -37.68
C THR A 785 -11.90 24.57 -37.82
N VAL A 786 -11.72 24.03 -39.02
CA VAL A 786 -10.44 23.43 -39.42
C VAL A 786 -9.57 24.54 -40.01
N ASP A 787 -8.26 24.51 -39.75
CA ASP A 787 -7.31 25.45 -40.34
C ASP A 787 -6.98 25.11 -41.81
N GLN A 788 -6.32 26.03 -42.53
CA GLN A 788 -5.78 25.76 -43.87
C GLN A 788 -4.80 24.57 -43.86
N ASP A 789 -4.03 24.42 -42.77
CA ASP A 789 -3.14 23.27 -42.51
C ASP A 789 -3.86 21.96 -42.10
N GLY A 790 -5.19 21.96 -41.95
CA GLY A 790 -5.94 20.80 -41.48
C GLY A 790 -5.98 20.61 -39.96
N ARG A 791 -5.61 21.64 -39.17
CA ARG A 791 -5.57 21.60 -37.69
C ARG A 791 -6.94 21.86 -37.07
N LEU A 792 -7.27 21.25 -35.92
CA LEU A 792 -8.54 21.47 -35.22
C LEU A 792 -8.45 22.63 -34.22
N ARG A 793 -9.41 23.56 -34.28
CA ARG A 793 -9.53 24.70 -33.36
C ARG A 793 -10.78 24.63 -32.50
N PHE A 794 -10.61 24.62 -31.17
CA PHE A 794 -11.68 24.62 -30.17
C PHE A 794 -11.74 25.98 -29.47
N HIS A 795 -12.91 26.63 -29.47
CA HIS A 795 -13.08 27.99 -28.95
C HIS A 795 -14.06 27.98 -27.78
N PHE A 796 -13.54 28.17 -26.57
CA PHE A 796 -14.30 28.22 -25.31
C PHE A 796 -14.42 29.68 -24.87
N GLN A 797 -15.64 30.14 -24.57
CA GLN A 797 -15.94 31.51 -24.16
C GLN A 797 -16.86 31.55 -22.93
N SER A 798 -17.04 32.73 -22.35
CA SER A 798 -18.01 32.97 -21.27
C SER A 798 -17.84 31.95 -20.12
N PHE A 799 -16.61 31.86 -19.62
CA PHE A 799 -16.25 31.12 -18.41
C PHE A 799 -16.74 31.87 -17.17
N VAL A 800 -17.27 31.16 -16.18
CA VAL A 800 -17.65 31.75 -14.88
C VAL A 800 -16.45 32.41 -14.18
N SER A 801 -15.28 31.76 -14.24
CA SER A 801 -14.04 32.22 -13.59
C SER A 801 -12.85 32.19 -14.56
N PHE A 802 -12.90 32.99 -15.64
CA PHE A 802 -11.89 32.96 -16.73
C PHE A 802 -10.44 32.99 -16.23
N ASN A 803 -10.12 33.87 -15.28
CA ASN A 803 -8.74 34.04 -14.78
C ASN A 803 -8.21 32.80 -14.05
N VAL A 804 -9.09 32.03 -13.38
CA VAL A 804 -8.74 30.77 -12.72
C VAL A 804 -8.57 29.68 -13.76
N ALA A 805 -9.55 29.51 -14.67
CA ALA A 805 -9.49 28.54 -15.76
C ALA A 805 -8.21 28.71 -16.61
N ASN A 806 -7.93 29.94 -17.04
CA ASN A 806 -6.73 30.28 -17.80
C ASN A 806 -5.44 29.99 -17.00
N ARG A 807 -5.35 30.35 -15.70
CA ARG A 807 -4.17 30.03 -14.87
C ARG A 807 -3.94 28.52 -14.78
N THR A 808 -4.97 27.73 -14.52
CA THR A 808 -4.86 26.28 -14.36
C THR A 808 -4.53 25.58 -15.67
N ILE A 809 -5.22 25.91 -16.76
CA ILE A 809 -4.99 25.32 -18.09
C ILE A 809 -3.58 25.64 -18.61
N MET A 810 -3.15 26.90 -18.49
CA MET A 810 -1.80 27.31 -18.90
C MET A 810 -0.70 26.69 -18.04
N ALA A 811 -0.93 26.49 -16.74
CA ALA A 811 0.03 25.84 -15.85
C ALA A 811 0.21 24.35 -16.20
N LEU A 812 -0.89 23.61 -16.38
CA LEU A 812 -0.85 22.18 -16.73
C LEU A 812 -0.24 21.93 -18.12
N TRP A 813 -0.52 22.81 -19.09
CA TRP A 813 0.10 22.74 -20.41
C TRP A 813 1.59 23.08 -20.35
N LYS A 814 1.99 24.18 -19.68
CA LYS A 814 3.41 24.59 -19.59
C LYS A 814 4.29 23.63 -18.81
N ALA A 815 3.78 23.02 -17.74
CA ALA A 815 4.49 21.97 -16.99
C ALA A 815 4.77 20.71 -17.83
N ARG A 816 4.19 20.61 -19.04
CA ARG A 816 4.37 19.50 -20.00
C ARG A 816 5.00 19.96 -21.33
N SER A 817 5.39 21.23 -21.46
CA SER A 817 5.91 21.82 -22.69
C SER A 817 7.35 22.39 -22.58
N LEU A 818 8.04 22.16 -21.46
CA LEU A 818 9.38 22.67 -21.17
C LEU A 818 10.35 21.48 -21.02
N SER A 819 11.63 21.63 -21.39
CA SER A 819 12.60 20.53 -21.24
C SER A 819 13.15 20.47 -19.80
N PRO A 820 13.69 19.32 -19.34
CA PRO A 820 14.31 19.21 -18.03
C PRO A 820 15.45 20.21 -17.80
N GLU A 821 16.19 20.58 -18.85
CA GLU A 821 17.29 21.55 -18.78
C GLU A 821 16.80 22.93 -18.30
N GLN A 822 15.62 23.35 -18.77
CA GLN A 822 14.98 24.61 -18.38
C GLN A 822 14.42 24.59 -16.94
N ILE A 823 14.36 23.42 -16.31
CA ILE A 823 13.93 23.24 -14.92
C ILE A 823 15.16 23.24 -14.00
N VAL A 824 16.23 22.50 -14.36
CA VAL A 824 17.49 22.43 -13.59
C VAL A 824 18.12 23.82 -13.44
N GLN A 825 18.22 24.58 -14.53
CA GLN A 825 18.81 25.93 -14.52
C GLN A 825 18.03 26.94 -13.64
N MET A 826 16.79 26.64 -13.26
CA MET A 826 15.99 27.44 -12.31
C MET A 826 16.07 26.94 -10.85
N VAL A 827 16.65 25.77 -10.60
CA VAL A 827 16.79 25.15 -9.27
C VAL A 827 18.19 25.36 -8.71
N GLU A 828 19.22 25.34 -9.56
CA GLU A 828 20.60 25.62 -9.15
C GLU A 828 20.76 27.05 -8.60
N GLU A 829 20.13 28.06 -9.24
CA GLU A 829 20.08 29.44 -8.74
C GLU A 829 19.40 29.61 -7.37
N GLU A 830 18.59 28.64 -6.92
CA GLU A 830 17.90 28.69 -5.61
C GLU A 830 18.58 27.83 -4.54
N SER A 831 19.68 27.13 -4.87
CA SER A 831 20.30 26.10 -4.00
C SER A 831 21.55 26.55 -3.21
N GLU A 832 22.32 27.53 -3.69
CA GLU A 832 23.61 27.90 -3.05
C GLU A 832 23.49 28.77 -1.78
N ALA A 833 22.29 29.25 -1.44
CA ALA A 833 22.11 30.30 -0.44
C ALA A 833 22.06 29.83 1.04
N THR A 834 22.02 28.53 1.31
CA THR A 834 21.33 28.02 2.52
C THR A 834 22.22 27.27 3.54
N LEU A 835 23.56 27.32 3.42
CA LEU A 835 24.48 26.42 4.16
C LEU A 835 25.24 27.03 5.37
N HIS A 836 24.87 28.22 5.85
CA HIS A 836 25.57 28.92 6.94
C HIS A 836 24.65 29.57 8.00
N SER A 837 23.86 28.78 8.74
CA SER A 837 23.20 29.24 9.99
C SER A 837 22.56 28.11 10.84
N GLU A 838 23.37 27.25 11.49
CA GLU A 838 22.87 26.25 12.47
C GLU A 838 23.42 26.48 13.90
N GLU A 839 23.22 27.66 14.50
CA GLU A 839 23.48 27.83 15.95
C GLU A 839 22.67 28.97 16.65
N SER A 840 21.39 29.16 16.29
CA SER A 840 20.45 30.01 17.07
C SER A 840 18.97 29.73 16.75
N GLY A 841 18.40 28.69 17.39
CA GLY A 841 17.02 28.24 17.16
C GLY A 841 15.97 29.35 17.38
N SER A 842 14.90 29.33 16.59
CA SER A 842 13.81 30.33 16.68
C SER A 842 12.66 29.86 17.56
N PHE A 843 11.92 30.79 18.18
CA PHE A 843 10.87 30.42 19.13
C PHE A 843 9.46 30.52 18.55
N LEU A 844 9.27 31.27 17.46
CA LEU A 844 7.99 31.43 16.75
C LEU A 844 7.89 30.61 15.44
N GLY A 845 8.71 29.57 15.28
CA GLY A 845 8.68 28.71 14.08
C GLY A 845 9.14 29.45 12.82
N ILE A 846 10.25 30.19 12.91
CA ILE A 846 10.80 30.98 11.80
C ILE A 846 11.71 30.12 10.90
N GLU A 847 12.02 28.89 11.30
CA GLU A 847 12.99 27.98 10.66
C GLU A 847 12.58 27.59 9.21
N ASP A 848 11.29 27.62 8.89
CA ASP A 848 10.75 27.41 7.52
C ASP A 848 10.89 28.65 6.60
N ALA A 849 11.31 29.80 7.12
CA ALA A 849 11.38 31.06 6.37
C ALA A 849 12.83 31.51 6.16
N ASN A 850 13.31 31.50 4.91
CA ASN A 850 14.63 32.03 4.57
C ASN A 850 14.67 33.55 4.89
N MET A 851 15.43 33.91 5.93
CA MET A 851 15.55 35.26 6.48
C MET A 851 16.64 36.05 5.73
N SER A 852 16.30 37.24 5.25
CA SER A 852 17.24 38.16 4.59
C SER A 852 17.34 39.47 5.34
N GLU A 853 18.56 40.00 5.52
CA GLU A 853 18.76 41.32 6.15
C GLU A 853 18.06 42.42 5.34
N VAL A 854 17.30 43.28 6.03
CA VAL A 854 16.60 44.44 5.43
C VAL A 854 17.02 45.78 6.03
N PHE A 855 17.65 45.77 7.20
CA PHE A 855 18.20 46.96 7.85
C PHE A 855 19.35 46.54 8.77
N SER A 856 20.45 47.29 8.74
CA SER A 856 21.55 47.17 9.70
C SER A 856 22.12 48.57 9.92
N SER A 857 22.22 49.01 11.18
CA SER A 857 22.73 50.34 11.53
C SER A 857 23.15 50.45 13.00
N THR A 858 24.14 51.31 13.25
CA THR A 858 24.50 51.74 14.60
C THR A 858 23.71 53.00 14.96
N ILE A 859 22.89 52.93 16.01
CA ILE A 859 22.02 54.00 16.49
C ILE A 859 22.66 54.64 17.72
N SER A 860 22.74 55.98 17.78
CA SER A 860 23.41 56.72 18.87
C SER A 860 22.53 56.97 20.11
N ILE A 861 21.92 55.89 20.62
CA ILE A 861 21.03 55.85 21.79
C ILE A 861 21.47 54.68 22.68
N ASP A 862 21.21 54.72 23.99
CA ASP A 862 21.42 53.54 24.86
C ASP A 862 20.24 52.56 24.85
N MET A 863 20.53 51.30 25.18
CA MET A 863 19.61 50.16 24.99
C MET A 863 18.26 50.35 25.68
N ASN A 864 18.20 51.01 26.84
CA ASN A 864 16.94 51.21 27.57
C ASN A 864 16.01 52.16 26.81
N SER A 865 16.54 53.30 26.33
CA SER A 865 15.75 54.24 25.54
C SER A 865 15.46 53.74 24.12
N LEU A 866 16.31 52.90 23.53
CA LEU A 866 15.97 52.19 22.29
C LEU A 866 14.79 51.22 22.50
N MET A 867 14.76 50.50 23.62
CA MET A 867 13.67 49.57 23.95
C MET A 867 12.34 50.24 24.25
N GLU A 868 12.28 51.55 24.59
CA GLU A 868 11.01 52.30 24.75
C GLU A 868 10.10 52.22 23.51
N VAL A 869 10.67 51.94 22.33
CA VAL A 869 9.98 51.73 21.05
C VAL A 869 9.20 50.40 21.01
N PHE A 870 9.43 49.51 21.97
CA PHE A 870 8.77 48.20 22.10
C PHE A 870 8.13 47.95 23.49
N GLU A 871 8.24 48.89 24.44
CA GLU A 871 7.63 48.76 25.78
C GLU A 871 6.22 49.35 25.92
N GLY A 872 5.57 49.70 24.80
CA GLY A 872 4.20 50.23 24.80
C GLY A 872 4.08 51.68 25.26
N THR A 873 5.18 52.42 25.19
CA THR A 873 5.28 53.81 25.64
C THR A 873 4.50 54.78 24.74
N SER A 874 4.38 56.04 25.18
CA SER A 874 3.89 57.11 24.31
C SER A 874 4.79 57.37 23.10
N LEU A 875 6.08 57.00 23.16
CA LEU A 875 7.03 57.13 22.07
C LEU A 875 6.77 56.09 20.98
N GLU A 876 6.57 54.82 21.35
CA GLU A 876 6.26 53.74 20.41
C GLU A 876 5.09 54.13 19.49
N ARG A 877 3.98 54.64 20.07
CA ARG A 877 2.83 55.10 19.28
C ARG A 877 3.20 56.27 18.35
N ARG A 878 3.90 57.30 18.83
CA ARG A 878 4.30 58.45 17.99
C ARG A 878 5.19 58.03 16.81
N VAL A 879 6.15 57.14 17.05
CA VAL A 879 7.05 56.62 16.02
C VAL A 879 6.27 55.78 14.99
N MET A 880 5.41 54.88 15.46
CA MET A 880 4.59 54.02 14.59
C MET A 880 3.59 54.82 13.74
N GLU A 881 2.91 55.81 14.32
CA GLU A 881 2.01 56.72 13.59
C GLU A 881 2.79 57.53 12.52
N LYS A 882 3.99 58.03 12.85
CA LYS A 882 4.87 58.75 11.91
C LYS A 882 5.34 57.89 10.73
N VAL A 883 5.53 56.58 10.90
CA VAL A 883 5.83 55.65 9.78
C VAL A 883 4.59 55.05 9.12
N GLY A 884 3.41 55.63 9.39
CA GLY A 884 2.16 55.30 8.69
C GLY A 884 1.41 54.08 9.23
N CYS A 885 1.69 53.63 10.45
CA CYS A 885 0.91 52.64 11.17
C CYS A 885 -0.21 53.36 11.96
N VAL A 886 -1.31 53.68 11.29
CA VAL A 886 -2.47 54.33 11.92
C VAL A 886 -3.32 53.33 12.73
N ASN A 887 -4.07 53.84 13.71
CA ASN A 887 -4.84 53.04 14.68
C ASN A 887 -3.97 52.03 15.46
N TYR A 888 -2.75 52.41 15.83
CA TYR A 888 -1.79 51.52 16.51
C TYR A 888 -2.24 51.17 17.94
N SER A 889 -2.52 49.88 18.17
CA SER A 889 -2.92 49.31 19.45
C SER A 889 -2.14 48.03 19.77
N ILE A 890 -1.98 47.74 21.07
CA ILE A 890 -1.07 46.73 21.60
C ILE A 890 -1.64 46.11 22.88
N SER A 891 -1.29 44.85 23.17
CA SER A 891 -1.47 44.25 24.49
C SER A 891 -0.31 44.60 25.43
N ALA A 892 -0.45 44.26 26.70
CA ALA A 892 0.69 44.16 27.61
C ALA A 892 1.65 43.02 27.18
N TRP A 893 2.87 43.04 27.71
CA TRP A 893 3.82 41.93 27.63
C TRP A 893 3.46 40.86 28.67
N GLU A 894 3.22 39.63 28.20
CA GLU A 894 2.87 38.46 29.01
C GLU A 894 4.05 37.46 29.03
N PRO A 895 4.43 36.89 30.19
CA PRO A 895 5.54 35.94 30.27
C PRO A 895 5.13 34.56 29.75
N VAL A 896 5.92 33.99 28.83
CA VAL A 896 5.65 32.66 28.21
C VAL A 896 6.63 31.61 28.71
N LYS A 897 7.90 31.98 28.92
CA LYS A 897 8.99 31.16 29.49
C LYS A 897 9.89 32.08 30.34
N PRO A 898 10.79 31.55 31.19
CA PRO A 898 11.78 32.38 31.88
C PRO A 898 12.54 33.29 30.90
N ASP A 899 12.67 34.58 31.23
CA ASP A 899 13.24 35.65 30.39
C ASP A 899 12.61 35.81 28.98
N ILE A 900 11.44 35.23 28.69
CA ILE A 900 10.73 35.34 27.40
C ILE A 900 9.31 35.89 27.58
N TYR A 901 9.00 36.98 26.88
CA TYR A 901 7.70 37.67 26.93
C TYR A 901 7.07 37.78 25.54
N GLN A 902 5.74 37.73 25.46
CA GLN A 902 4.96 37.86 24.22
C GLN A 902 3.93 39.00 24.33
N ARG A 903 3.62 39.68 23.22
CA ARG A 903 2.49 40.61 23.11
C ARG A 903 1.83 40.53 21.73
N GLN A 904 0.62 41.07 21.64
CA GLN A 904 -0.14 41.24 20.40
C GLN A 904 -0.13 42.70 19.95
N VAL A 905 0.04 42.94 18.66
CA VAL A 905 0.14 44.27 18.04
C VAL A 905 -0.81 44.36 16.85
N HIS A 906 -1.61 45.43 16.79
CA HIS A 906 -2.66 45.63 15.80
C HIS A 906 -2.58 47.05 15.24
N TYR A 907 -2.52 47.20 13.91
CA TYR A 907 -2.53 48.52 13.26
C TYR A 907 -3.02 48.45 11.81
N LYS A 908 -3.13 49.60 11.16
CA LYS A 908 -3.51 49.72 9.75
C LYS A 908 -2.49 50.58 8.99
N PHE A 909 -2.12 50.16 7.79
CA PHE A 909 -1.27 50.98 6.93
C PHE A 909 -2.06 52.17 6.37
N ASP A 910 -1.49 53.37 6.48
CA ASP A 910 -2.06 54.57 5.86
C ASP A 910 -2.11 54.46 4.33
N LYS A 911 -3.12 55.09 3.74
CA LYS A 911 -3.40 55.09 2.29
C LYS A 911 -2.36 55.83 1.47
N SER A 912 -1.56 56.71 2.09
CA SER A 912 -0.40 57.33 1.42
C SER A 912 0.70 56.31 1.09
N LEU A 913 0.87 55.29 1.94
CA LEU A 913 1.93 54.28 1.87
C LEU A 913 1.43 52.96 1.25
N SER A 914 0.17 52.55 1.51
CA SER A 914 -0.48 51.43 0.83
C SER A 914 -1.66 51.89 -0.02
N ARG A 915 -1.53 51.78 -1.35
CA ARG A 915 -2.59 52.10 -2.33
C ARG A 915 -3.92 51.35 -2.12
N TYR A 916 -3.92 50.26 -1.38
CA TYR A 916 -5.11 49.44 -1.10
C TYR A 916 -5.57 49.55 0.36
N GLY A 917 -4.78 50.20 1.23
CA GLY A 917 -4.82 49.98 2.67
C GLY A 917 -4.34 48.56 3.04
N GLY A 918 -4.42 48.23 4.32
CA GLY A 918 -4.12 46.91 4.85
C GLY A 918 -4.17 46.94 6.36
N GLU A 919 -4.91 46.03 6.97
CA GLU A 919 -4.92 45.81 8.42
C GLU A 919 -3.90 44.74 8.77
N VAL A 920 -3.25 44.92 9.92
CA VAL A 920 -2.12 44.12 10.35
C VAL A 920 -2.39 43.62 11.76
N THR A 921 -2.27 42.31 11.94
CA THR A 921 -2.22 41.67 13.27
C THR A 921 -0.90 40.93 13.38
N SER A 922 -0.19 41.14 14.49
CA SER A 922 1.22 40.75 14.64
C SER A 922 1.48 40.23 16.05
N THR A 923 2.05 39.03 16.16
CA THR A 923 2.56 38.48 17.42
C THR A 923 4.02 38.89 17.57
N GLN A 924 4.37 39.56 18.67
CA GLN A 924 5.75 39.89 18.99
C GLN A 924 6.20 39.12 20.23
N GLN A 925 7.43 38.60 20.22
CA GLN A 925 8.06 37.93 21.35
C GLN A 925 9.47 38.51 21.57
N LYS A 926 9.82 38.85 22.82
CA LYS A 926 11.15 39.37 23.18
C LYS A 926 11.88 38.46 24.17
N CYS A 927 13.19 38.39 24.03
CA CYS A 927 14.12 37.75 24.96
C CYS A 927 15.48 38.47 24.99
N PRO A 928 16.24 38.41 26.09
CA PRO A 928 17.59 38.95 26.12
C PRO A 928 18.56 38.08 25.31
N LEU A 929 19.66 38.67 24.80
CA LEU A 929 20.78 37.90 24.26
C LEU A 929 21.43 37.03 25.36
N ALA A 930 22.12 35.96 24.93
CA ALA A 930 22.76 35.00 25.84
C ALA A 930 23.86 35.61 26.72
N ASP A 931 24.48 36.71 26.30
CA ASP A 931 25.47 37.48 27.05
C ASP A 931 24.86 38.58 27.95
N LYS A 932 23.54 38.79 27.84
CA LYS A 932 22.73 39.84 28.48
C LYS A 932 23.08 41.29 28.10
N ASN A 933 23.82 41.53 27.00
CA ASN A 933 24.15 42.88 26.50
C ASN A 933 23.18 43.38 25.41
N GLY A 934 22.01 42.75 25.26
CA GLY A 934 21.07 43.10 24.20
C GLY A 934 19.74 42.35 24.25
N TRP A 935 18.89 42.62 23.26
CA TRP A 935 17.55 42.02 23.10
C TRP A 935 17.35 41.50 21.68
N ILE A 936 16.70 40.33 21.58
CA ILE A 936 16.11 39.82 20.34
C ILE A 936 14.60 40.02 20.44
N ILE A 937 13.98 40.53 19.37
CA ILE A 937 12.53 40.57 19.21
C ILE A 937 12.18 39.80 17.93
N GLU A 938 11.39 38.75 18.06
CA GLU A 938 10.81 37.99 16.95
C GLU A 938 9.37 38.46 16.73
N GLU A 939 9.00 38.78 15.48
CA GLU A 939 7.70 39.30 15.09
C GLU A 939 7.11 38.50 13.93
N VAL A 940 5.92 37.93 14.12
CA VAL A 940 5.17 37.22 13.06
C VAL A 940 3.91 38.00 12.73
N MET A 941 3.86 38.51 11.50
CA MET A 941 2.90 39.51 11.02
C MET A 941 2.01 38.95 9.91
N THR A 942 0.69 39.12 10.04
CA THR A 942 -0.31 38.73 9.04
C THR A 942 -0.98 39.95 8.42
N LEU A 943 -1.35 39.87 7.13
CA LEU A 943 -1.85 41.01 6.35
C LEU A 943 -3.30 40.80 5.88
N GLN A 944 -4.23 41.54 6.49
CA GLN A 944 -5.66 41.49 6.16
C GLN A 944 -6.06 42.65 5.23
N GLY A 945 -6.98 42.40 4.30
CA GLY A 945 -7.42 43.37 3.29
C GLY A 945 -6.40 43.70 2.18
N VAL A 946 -5.14 43.27 2.32
CA VAL A 946 -4.11 43.40 1.28
C VAL A 946 -4.36 42.36 0.18
N LEU A 947 -4.23 42.75 -1.10
CA LEU A 947 -4.40 41.82 -2.22
C LEU A 947 -3.30 40.75 -2.22
N LEU A 948 -3.70 39.49 -2.02
CA LEU A 948 -2.85 38.31 -1.75
C LEU A 948 -2.15 38.33 -0.37
N GLY A 949 -2.59 39.16 0.59
CA GLY A 949 -2.07 39.13 1.96
C GLY A 949 -2.34 37.81 2.69
N ASP A 950 -3.39 37.08 2.29
CA ASP A 950 -3.71 35.74 2.81
C ASP A 950 -2.83 34.62 2.23
N TYR A 951 -1.81 34.94 1.43
CA TYR A 951 -0.90 33.96 0.79
C TYR A 951 0.44 33.83 1.50
N PHE A 952 0.77 34.72 2.44
CA PHE A 952 2.06 34.71 3.13
C PHE A 952 2.00 35.41 4.50
N ASN A 953 2.83 34.96 5.43
CA ASN A 953 3.17 35.68 6.65
C ASN A 953 4.52 36.38 6.48
N LEU A 954 4.73 37.47 7.22
CA LEU A 954 6.02 38.16 7.30
C LEU A 954 6.65 37.91 8.66
N HIS A 955 7.90 37.48 8.67
CA HIS A 955 8.65 37.13 9.87
C HIS A 955 9.81 38.11 10.01
N LEU A 956 9.81 38.95 11.05
CA LEU A 956 10.91 39.87 11.34
C LEU A 956 11.66 39.41 12.59
N ARG A 957 12.99 39.42 12.54
CA ARG A 957 13.86 39.27 13.72
C ARG A 957 14.65 40.57 13.87
N TYR A 958 14.39 41.31 14.93
CA TYR A 958 15.16 42.47 15.35
C TYR A 958 16.20 42.00 16.37
N GLN A 959 17.48 42.29 16.14
CA GLN A 959 18.59 41.98 17.05
C GLN A 959 19.27 43.30 17.42
N MET A 960 19.31 43.59 18.73
CA MET A 960 19.74 44.87 19.28
C MET A 960 20.81 44.64 20.36
N GLU A 961 22.02 45.19 20.16
CA GLU A 961 23.20 44.92 20.99
C GLU A 961 23.84 46.23 21.48
N ASP A 962 24.24 46.33 22.75
CA ASP A 962 24.84 47.54 23.32
C ASP A 962 26.34 47.65 22.97
N LEU A 963 26.73 48.71 22.24
CA LEU A 963 28.11 48.91 21.78
C LEU A 963 28.96 49.61 22.85
N ALA A 964 29.11 48.91 23.97
CA ALA A 964 29.87 49.26 25.17
C ALA A 964 29.36 50.51 25.93
N PRO A 965 29.25 50.43 27.28
CA PRO A 965 28.52 51.40 28.11
C PRO A 965 29.16 52.81 28.21
N LYS A 966 30.21 53.10 27.44
CA LYS A 966 30.85 54.41 27.32
C LYS A 966 30.40 55.21 26.08
N LEU A 967 29.83 54.56 25.06
CA LEU A 967 29.51 55.20 23.78
C LEU A 967 28.04 55.61 23.64
N LYS A 968 27.12 55.03 24.43
CA LYS A 968 25.66 55.22 24.29
C LYS A 968 25.21 55.02 22.83
N ALA A 969 25.54 53.87 22.28
CA ALA A 969 25.13 53.47 20.95
C ALA A 969 24.78 51.98 20.95
N CYS A 970 23.81 51.58 20.13
CA CYS A 970 23.45 50.19 19.95
C CYS A 970 23.59 49.79 18.48
N ASN A 971 24.05 48.57 18.24
CA ASN A 971 23.95 47.91 16.94
C ASN A 971 22.53 47.40 16.77
N VAL A 972 21.90 47.66 15.62
CA VAL A 972 20.54 47.21 15.32
C VAL A 972 20.51 46.55 13.95
N GLN A 973 20.33 45.24 13.95
CA GLN A 973 20.18 44.41 12.76
C GLN A 973 18.72 43.92 12.68
N VAL A 974 18.12 43.95 11.49
CA VAL A 974 16.76 43.46 11.26
C VAL A 974 16.73 42.60 10.01
N SER A 975 16.33 41.35 10.19
CA SER A 975 16.14 40.36 9.12
C SER A 975 14.66 40.09 8.89
N LEU A 976 14.27 39.88 7.64
CA LEU A 976 12.91 39.65 7.18
C LEU A 976 12.83 38.37 6.33
N GLY A 977 11.94 37.46 6.70
CA GLY A 977 11.54 36.27 5.96
C GLY A 977 10.09 36.34 5.51
N ILE A 978 9.74 35.55 4.49
CA ILE A 978 8.37 35.46 3.94
C ILE A 978 7.95 34.00 3.87
N ALA A 979 7.12 33.55 4.82
CA ALA A 979 6.57 32.20 4.83
C ALA A 979 5.37 32.11 3.89
N TRP A 980 5.45 31.28 2.85
CA TRP A 980 4.43 31.19 1.79
C TRP A 980 3.34 30.16 2.10
N LEU A 981 2.23 30.63 2.65
CA LEU A 981 1.05 29.82 2.95
C LEU A 981 0.31 29.31 1.69
N LYS A 982 0.39 30.04 0.56
CA LYS A 982 -0.30 29.70 -0.69
C LYS A 982 0.53 30.09 -1.92
N SER A 983 0.51 29.26 -2.97
CA SER A 983 1.31 29.51 -4.18
C SER A 983 0.73 30.59 -5.10
N THR A 984 1.54 31.59 -5.46
CA THR A 984 1.12 32.67 -6.36
C THR A 984 2.19 33.02 -7.39
N LYS A 985 1.77 33.16 -8.66
CA LYS A 985 2.61 33.61 -9.79
C LYS A 985 3.24 35.01 -9.61
N HIS A 986 2.92 35.68 -8.50
CA HIS A 986 3.44 36.98 -8.12
C HIS A 986 4.50 36.92 -7.01
N GLN A 987 4.86 35.74 -6.50
CA GLN A 987 5.87 35.53 -5.43
C GLN A 987 7.11 36.42 -5.60
N LYS A 988 7.92 36.22 -6.67
CA LYS A 988 9.15 37.02 -6.89
C LYS A 988 8.91 38.55 -6.99
N ARG A 989 7.71 39.01 -7.37
CA ARG A 989 7.32 40.44 -7.35
C ARG A 989 6.89 40.92 -5.96
N ILE A 990 6.13 40.10 -5.23
CA ILE A 990 5.68 40.41 -3.87
C ILE A 990 6.88 40.45 -2.95
N THR A 991 7.78 39.46 -2.99
CA THR A 991 9.04 39.45 -2.23
C THR A 991 9.84 40.74 -2.48
N LYS A 992 10.09 41.11 -3.73
CA LYS A 992 10.84 42.33 -4.06
C LYS A 992 10.15 43.61 -3.53
N ASN A 993 8.83 43.71 -3.65
CA ASN A 993 8.07 44.84 -3.10
C ASN A 993 8.11 44.88 -1.57
N VAL A 994 7.90 43.74 -0.91
CA VAL A 994 7.90 43.60 0.56
C VAL A 994 9.27 43.96 1.12
N MET A 995 10.35 43.36 0.61
CA MET A 995 11.72 43.66 1.05
C MET A 995 12.04 45.15 0.90
N SER A 996 11.74 45.75 -0.26
CA SER A 996 11.99 47.16 -0.52
C SER A 996 11.17 48.10 0.38
N ASN A 997 9.90 47.78 0.63
CA ASN A 997 9.01 48.60 1.46
C ASN A 997 9.36 48.48 2.95
N SER A 998 9.65 47.27 3.43
CA SER A 998 10.06 47.01 4.82
C SER A 998 11.39 47.68 5.14
N SER A 999 12.40 47.56 4.27
CA SER A 999 13.70 48.24 4.44
C SER A 999 13.53 49.77 4.51
N ALA A 1000 12.73 50.35 3.61
CA ALA A 1000 12.42 51.79 3.64
C ALA A 1000 11.68 52.21 4.92
N ARG A 1001 10.69 51.42 5.39
CA ARG A 1001 9.94 51.70 6.62
C ARG A 1001 10.83 51.60 7.87
N LEU A 1002 11.65 50.56 7.98
CA LEU A 1002 12.59 50.38 9.10
C LEU A 1002 13.60 51.54 9.17
N LYS A 1003 14.11 52.00 8.02
CA LYS A 1003 15.01 53.15 7.96
C LYS A 1003 14.36 54.45 8.45
N GLU A 1004 13.11 54.73 8.06
CA GLU A 1004 12.41 55.91 8.61
C GLU A 1004 12.04 55.72 10.08
N MET A 1005 11.68 54.51 10.50
CA MET A 1005 11.35 54.18 11.90
C MET A 1005 12.51 54.52 12.83
N PHE A 1006 13.68 53.92 12.62
CA PHE A 1006 14.85 54.20 13.45
C PHE A 1006 15.35 55.64 13.32
N SER A 1007 15.21 56.27 12.13
CA SER A 1007 15.48 57.70 11.99
C SER A 1007 14.50 58.59 12.78
N GLN A 1008 13.24 58.20 12.97
CA GLN A 1008 12.30 58.91 13.84
C GLN A 1008 12.60 58.68 15.33
N VAL A 1009 13.07 57.50 15.71
CA VAL A 1009 13.58 57.23 17.08
C VAL A 1009 14.76 58.14 17.39
N GLU A 1010 15.75 58.22 16.48
CA GLU A 1010 16.88 59.17 16.61
C GLU A 1010 16.41 60.63 16.68
N LYS A 1011 15.46 61.06 15.83
CA LYS A 1011 14.92 62.43 15.86
C LYS A 1011 14.24 62.77 17.20
N GLU A 1012 13.50 61.84 17.81
CA GLU A 1012 12.83 62.08 19.11
C GLU A 1012 13.85 62.18 20.27
N PHE A 1013 14.89 61.35 20.29
CA PHE A 1013 15.89 61.36 21.38
C PHE A 1013 17.03 62.38 21.21
N ILE A 1014 17.42 62.72 19.97
CA ILE A 1014 18.45 63.73 19.69
C ILE A 1014 17.83 65.13 19.62
N GLY A 1015 16.61 65.27 19.09
CA GLY A 1015 15.86 66.53 19.04
C GLY A 1015 15.10 66.89 20.32
N GLY A 1016 15.13 66.02 21.34
CA GLY A 1016 14.54 66.24 22.66
C GLY A 1016 15.48 66.87 23.69
N LYS A 1017 16.53 67.58 23.25
CA LYS A 1017 17.55 68.25 24.09
C LYS A 1017 17.65 69.75 23.81
#